data_AF-U9UYZ8-F1
#
_entry.id   AF-U9UYZ8-F1
#
_cell.length_a   1.000
_cell.length_b   1.000
_cell.length_c   1.000
_cell.angle_alpha   90.00
_cell.angle_beta   90.00
_cell.angle_gamma   90.00
#
_symmetry.space_group_name_H-M   'P 1'
#
loop_
_entity.id
_entity.type
_entity.pdbx_description
1 polymer ?
#
loop_
_entity_poly.entity_id
_entity_poly.type
_entity_poly.pdbx_seq_one_letter_code
_entity_poly.pdbx_strand_id
1 'polypeptide(L)'
;MYFEYCQEVATDFEKVLESDEEYDVIIYAGENMKALHAHLFVLRTRSQYFRTGFSKKWAEKKDGKFIFKKPNISYEIFKIILRFIYCGKIDFTNLQSSEVFELLMAVDELSIQTLINCIQEYLIKYKKEFLQQQCSVEILDTFYQHDSFTDLWNFSLRKICEEPEILFNSNKFINLSEHLLEFLLKQDDLNLDEILIWDGLIKWCLAQHSNISHDVKKWDKDNFTTMERTIHRFIPLIRFYGISPEDFNLKVFPYKKLLPDNLINNIFTLHSSNAKVTNEKLNIFNVQSPRKSKDIYDSTLINPQHFAIFSSWIEKENDSHYNARNIPYNFNLLYRASRDGNTAADFHKKCDNKGATIVIAKVTDSEQIVGVYNPLFWNEKCNTNKSTSDSFIFTLTDRTNLQTAKVSYSNGDPNSIQNYSVHGPVFGATDLYENNGSNWCSKSDSISYPKIDEMPIGKFYVDDYEVFQSRNYLKLCLSRSEFEPVKAYVIVCFPPVDYPTTQSTPTHSPTNSTSRRRQFHVRCCRRFVRHKSSSKMSNNFNNTTDNNVDDEEDIILKRLNSKISVMIAEAEAALNSKVEVTELEMILAEEKERDERIMKEFGIQTLNSDNKTLLSKTLKPSKNIVMEKFIASFEVFNGNIQDKIAEDIQNCASRPNK
;
A
#
# COMPACT_ATOMS: atom_id res chain seq x y z
N MET A 1 -15.52 -28.87 36.12
CA MET A 1 -15.61 -27.41 36.35
C MET A 1 -14.24 -26.95 36.80
N TYR A 2 -13.62 -26.01 36.09
CA TYR A 2 -12.31 -25.45 36.47
C TYR A 2 -12.48 -23.95 36.71
N PHE A 3 -11.81 -23.42 37.72
CA PHE A 3 -11.84 -22.02 38.12
C PHE A 3 -10.43 -21.43 37.94
N GLU A 4 -10.35 -20.25 37.32
CA GLU A 4 -9.11 -19.54 37.05
C GLU A 4 -9.03 -18.26 37.89
N TYR A 5 -7.92 -18.08 38.61
CA TYR A 5 -7.67 -16.93 39.49
C TYR A 5 -6.49 -16.08 38.99
N CYS A 6 -6.39 -15.88 37.67
CA CYS A 6 -5.25 -15.22 37.03
C CYS A 6 -4.95 -13.81 37.56
N GLN A 7 -6.00 -13.05 37.92
CA GLN A 7 -5.86 -11.70 38.45
C GLN A 7 -5.20 -11.67 39.84
N GLU A 8 -5.50 -12.64 40.68
CA GLU A 8 -4.92 -12.78 42.02
C GLU A 8 -3.44 -13.11 41.91
N VAL A 9 -3.10 -14.10 41.09
CA VAL A 9 -1.70 -14.48 40.80
C VAL A 9 -0.91 -13.29 40.24
N ALA A 10 -1.47 -12.53 39.29
CA ALA A 10 -0.81 -11.34 38.75
C ALA A 10 -0.59 -10.26 39.82
N THR A 11 -1.53 -10.10 40.76
CA THR A 11 -1.42 -9.14 41.87
C THR A 11 -0.36 -9.59 42.88
N ASP A 12 -0.21 -10.89 43.11
CA ASP A 12 0.85 -11.40 43.99
C ASP A 12 2.25 -11.21 43.39
N PHE A 13 2.42 -11.40 42.08
CA PHE A 13 3.68 -11.06 41.41
C PHE A 13 3.97 -9.56 41.42
N GLU A 14 2.95 -8.70 41.35
CA GLU A 14 3.13 -7.26 41.53
C GLU A 14 3.67 -6.91 42.93
N LYS A 15 3.13 -7.53 43.99
CA LYS A 15 3.66 -7.35 45.35
C LYS A 15 5.10 -7.84 45.49
N VAL A 16 5.47 -8.93 44.81
CA VAL A 16 6.86 -9.43 44.78
C VAL A 16 7.82 -8.42 44.13
N LEU A 17 7.37 -7.69 43.10
CA LEU A 17 8.17 -6.61 42.52
C LEU A 17 8.31 -5.41 43.49
N GLU A 18 7.26 -5.11 44.26
CA GLU A 18 7.23 -3.96 45.18
C GLU A 18 7.94 -4.21 46.52
N SER A 19 8.02 -5.47 46.99
CA SER A 19 8.64 -5.79 48.28
C SER A 19 10.15 -5.54 48.31
N ASP A 20 10.80 -5.55 47.14
CA ASP A 20 12.25 -5.41 47.00
C ASP A 20 13.05 -6.51 47.72
N GLU A 21 12.40 -7.65 48.00
CA GLU A 21 12.97 -8.80 48.69
C GLU A 21 13.45 -9.88 47.70
N GLU A 22 14.36 -10.76 48.14
CA GLU A 22 14.84 -11.95 47.42
C GLU A 22 15.33 -11.75 45.97
N TYR A 23 15.59 -10.51 45.55
CA TYR A 23 16.04 -10.21 44.20
C TYR A 23 17.44 -10.76 43.91
N ASP A 24 17.58 -11.33 42.71
CA ASP A 24 18.82 -11.88 42.17
C ASP A 24 19.31 -11.13 40.92
N VAL A 25 18.61 -10.07 40.49
CA VAL A 25 18.98 -9.16 39.40
C VAL A 25 18.96 -7.70 39.87
N ILE A 26 20.00 -6.94 39.54
CA ILE A 26 20.06 -5.49 39.67
C ILE A 26 20.16 -4.88 38.27
N ILE A 27 19.20 -4.02 37.94
CA ILE A 27 19.12 -3.27 36.69
C ILE A 27 19.49 -1.82 36.96
N TYR A 28 20.57 -1.34 36.35
CA TYR A 28 20.94 0.07 36.37
C TYR A 28 20.34 0.78 35.15
N ALA A 29 19.38 1.66 35.39
CA ALA A 29 18.64 2.38 34.35
C ALA A 29 18.91 3.89 34.35
N GLY A 30 18.88 4.48 33.15
CA GLY A 30 19.09 5.89 32.88
C GLY A 30 20.54 6.34 33.02
N GLU A 31 20.84 7.55 32.56
CA GLU A 31 22.17 8.16 32.69
C GLU A 31 22.63 8.27 34.15
N ASN A 32 21.66 8.46 35.06
CA ASN A 32 21.90 8.51 36.50
C ASN A 32 22.22 7.14 37.13
N MET A 33 22.16 6.05 36.35
CA MET A 33 22.44 4.68 36.77
C MET A 33 21.70 4.30 38.05
N LYS A 34 20.40 4.63 38.13
CA LYS A 34 19.57 4.27 39.28
C LYS A 34 19.31 2.76 39.27
N ALA A 35 19.38 2.13 40.43
CA ALA A 35 19.18 0.70 40.58
C ALA A 35 17.69 0.34 40.70
N LEU A 36 17.30 -0.70 39.98
CA LEU A 36 16.04 -1.42 40.09
C LEU A 36 16.34 -2.87 40.40
N HIS A 37 15.57 -3.46 41.30
CA HIS A 37 15.73 -4.87 41.67
C HIS A 37 14.67 -5.72 40.97
N ALA A 38 15.06 -6.93 40.58
CA ALA A 38 14.19 -7.86 39.88
C ALA A 38 14.58 -9.32 40.09
N HIS A 39 13.70 -10.22 39.64
CA HIS A 39 13.80 -11.65 39.76
C HIS A 39 14.06 -12.29 38.40
N LEU A 40 15.19 -12.99 38.30
CA LEU A 40 15.66 -13.63 37.08
C LEU A 40 14.64 -14.60 36.52
N PHE A 41 14.00 -15.38 37.39
CA PHE A 41 13.00 -16.36 36.99
C PHE A 41 11.83 -15.68 36.24
N VAL A 42 11.31 -14.57 36.78
CA VAL A 42 10.21 -13.83 36.15
C VAL A 42 10.65 -13.24 34.82
N LEU A 43 11.79 -12.53 34.80
CA LEU A 43 12.34 -11.90 33.58
C LEU A 43 12.55 -12.92 32.45
N ARG A 44 13.19 -14.06 32.73
CA ARG A 44 13.50 -15.10 31.72
C ARG A 44 12.29 -15.93 31.29
N THR A 45 11.22 -15.92 32.08
CA THR A 45 9.97 -16.61 31.75
C THR A 45 9.09 -15.74 30.86
N ARG A 46 9.05 -14.44 31.15
CA ARG A 46 8.14 -13.48 30.50
C ARG A 46 8.76 -12.76 29.30
N SER A 47 10.08 -12.81 29.13
CA SER A 47 10.79 -12.15 28.04
C SER A 47 11.92 -12.99 27.48
N GLN A 48 11.85 -13.26 26.17
CA GLN A 48 12.90 -13.97 25.45
C GLN A 48 14.20 -13.17 25.39
N TYR A 49 14.11 -11.84 25.37
CA TYR A 49 15.25 -10.94 25.44
C TYR A 49 16.05 -11.17 26.73
N PHE A 50 15.38 -11.10 27.89
CA PHE A 50 16.04 -11.36 29.19
C PHE A 50 16.45 -12.82 29.33
N ARG A 51 15.68 -13.78 28.79
CA ARG A 51 16.08 -15.19 28.74
C ARG A 51 17.44 -15.40 28.07
N THR A 52 17.68 -14.66 26.99
CA THR A 52 18.90 -14.71 26.20
C THR A 52 20.02 -13.90 26.86
N GLY A 53 19.72 -12.66 27.29
CA GLY A 53 20.66 -11.74 27.94
C GLY A 53 21.25 -12.29 29.24
N PHE A 54 20.46 -13.05 30.01
CA PHE A 54 20.93 -13.72 31.23
C PHE A 54 21.35 -15.18 31.04
N SER A 55 21.63 -15.61 29.81
CA SER A 55 22.19 -16.94 29.59
C SER A 55 23.60 -17.05 30.20
N LYS A 56 23.96 -18.24 30.72
CA LYS A 56 25.13 -18.50 31.59
C LYS A 56 26.50 -18.02 31.06
N LYS A 57 26.61 -17.60 29.80
CA LYS A 57 27.87 -17.21 29.16
C LYS A 57 28.11 -15.69 29.09
N TRP A 58 27.12 -14.84 29.41
CA TRP A 58 27.18 -13.40 29.07
C TRP A 58 26.83 -12.43 30.20
N ALA A 59 26.27 -12.91 31.32
CA ALA A 59 25.74 -12.01 32.34
C ALA A 59 26.77 -11.70 33.43
N GLU A 60 27.05 -10.41 33.63
CA GLU A 60 27.88 -9.88 34.72
C GLU A 60 27.25 -10.28 36.06
N LYS A 61 28.05 -10.80 36.99
CA LYS A 61 27.63 -11.08 38.35
C LYS A 61 28.51 -10.34 39.33
N LYS A 62 27.87 -9.74 40.34
CA LYS A 62 28.53 -9.10 41.47
C LYS A 62 27.80 -9.53 42.75
N ASP A 63 28.55 -10.01 43.73
CA ASP A 63 28.03 -10.47 45.03
C ASP A 63 26.87 -11.49 44.90
N GLY A 64 26.99 -12.40 43.93
CA GLY A 64 25.98 -13.43 43.65
C GLY A 64 24.78 -12.95 42.81
N LYS A 65 24.60 -11.64 42.63
CA LYS A 65 23.51 -11.02 41.87
C LYS A 65 23.92 -10.73 40.44
N PHE A 66 22.98 -10.86 39.51
CA PHE A 66 23.17 -10.51 38.11
C PHE A 66 23.05 -9.00 37.92
N ILE A 67 23.96 -8.42 37.14
CA ILE A 67 23.98 -6.98 36.85
C ILE A 67 23.57 -6.76 35.39
N PHE A 68 22.63 -5.86 35.17
CA PHE A 68 22.16 -5.45 33.85
C PHE A 68 22.16 -3.93 33.75
N LYS A 69 22.73 -3.36 32.68
CA LYS A 69 22.91 -1.91 32.54
C LYS A 69 22.21 -1.42 31.27
N LYS A 70 21.31 -0.45 31.42
CA LYS A 70 20.57 0.21 30.35
C LYS A 70 20.54 1.72 30.56
N PRO A 71 21.67 2.41 30.30
CA PRO A 71 21.76 3.85 30.51
C PRO A 71 20.84 4.65 29.58
N ASN A 72 20.41 4.06 28.46
CA ASN A 72 19.57 4.67 27.44
C ASN A 72 18.05 4.59 27.72
N ILE A 73 17.63 3.83 28.73
CA ILE A 73 16.22 3.73 29.14
C ILE A 73 16.10 4.38 30.51
N SER A 74 15.26 5.40 30.66
CA SER A 74 15.12 6.08 31.95
C SER A 74 14.56 5.16 33.04
N TYR A 75 14.86 5.50 34.30
CA TYR A 75 14.44 4.72 35.46
C TYR A 75 12.91 4.55 35.55
N GLU A 76 12.14 5.60 35.28
CA GLU A 76 10.67 5.53 35.34
C GLU A 76 10.08 4.67 34.21
N ILE A 77 10.63 4.77 32.99
CA ILE A 77 10.21 3.91 31.87
C ILE A 77 10.53 2.45 32.17
N PHE A 78 11.71 2.16 32.71
CA PHE A 78 12.08 0.78 33.05
C PHE A 78 11.17 0.19 34.14
N LYS A 79 10.74 0.99 35.12
CA LYS A 79 9.75 0.55 36.13
C LYS A 79 8.43 0.11 35.51
N ILE A 80 7.93 0.87 34.53
CA ILE A 80 6.69 0.53 33.81
C ILE A 80 6.86 -0.81 33.08
N ILE A 81 8.00 -0.99 32.41
CA ILE A 81 8.33 -2.24 31.70
C ILE A 81 8.40 -3.43 32.67
N LEU A 82 9.06 -3.27 33.82
CA LEU A 82 9.13 -4.33 34.84
C LEU A 82 7.73 -4.69 35.35
N ARG A 83 6.92 -3.69 35.70
CA ARG A 83 5.55 -3.94 36.15
C ARG A 83 4.75 -4.75 35.12
N PHE A 84 4.84 -4.38 33.84
CA PHE A 84 4.20 -5.14 32.76
C PHE A 84 4.71 -6.59 32.66
N ILE A 85 6.02 -6.82 32.78
CA ILE A 85 6.59 -8.17 32.74
C ILE A 85 6.01 -9.03 33.86
N TYR A 86 5.91 -8.49 35.08
CA TYR A 86 5.46 -9.22 36.26
C TYR A 86 3.96 -9.51 36.26
N CYS A 87 3.13 -8.50 36.02
CA CYS A 87 1.68 -8.62 36.22
C CYS A 87 0.84 -8.30 34.98
N GLY A 88 1.46 -7.98 33.84
CA GLY A 88 0.76 -7.65 32.60
C GLY A 88 0.01 -6.32 32.64
N LYS A 89 0.16 -5.52 33.70
CA LYS A 89 -0.51 -4.22 33.85
C LYS A 89 0.34 -3.11 33.27
N ILE A 90 -0.31 -2.20 32.56
CA ILE A 90 0.24 -0.92 32.14
C ILE A 90 -0.79 0.18 32.38
N ASP A 91 -0.32 1.34 32.82
CA ASP A 91 -1.14 2.52 33.04
C ASP A 91 -0.55 3.70 32.27
N PHE A 92 -1.32 4.22 31.32
CA PHE A 92 -0.94 5.36 30.49
C PHE A 92 -1.48 6.70 31.01
N THR A 93 -2.31 6.71 32.06
CA THR A 93 -3.08 7.89 32.48
C THR A 93 -2.22 9.10 32.82
N ASN A 94 -1.07 8.87 33.45
CA ASN A 94 -0.18 9.92 33.93
C ASN A 94 1.04 10.15 33.02
N LEU A 95 1.11 9.48 31.86
CA LEU A 95 2.24 9.60 30.94
C LEU A 95 2.00 10.70 29.91
N GLN A 96 3.00 11.57 29.75
CA GLN A 96 3.07 12.49 28.62
C GLN A 96 3.31 11.72 27.32
N SER A 97 2.86 12.27 26.20
CA SER A 97 2.99 11.59 24.90
C SER A 97 4.45 11.29 24.52
N SER A 98 5.40 12.15 24.92
CA SER A 98 6.84 11.90 24.74
C SER A 98 7.34 10.71 25.57
N GLU A 99 6.82 10.52 26.78
CA GLU A 99 7.16 9.37 27.64
C GLU A 99 6.56 8.07 27.09
N VAL A 100 5.36 8.13 26.52
CA VAL A 100 4.76 6.97 25.83
C VAL A 100 5.59 6.59 24.61
N PHE A 101 6.13 7.57 23.88
CA PHE A 101 7.05 7.31 22.77
C PHE A 101 8.40 6.75 23.25
N GLU A 102 8.99 7.29 24.32
CA GLU A 102 10.20 6.74 24.95
C GLU A 102 9.97 5.28 25.39
N LEU A 103 8.80 5.00 25.98
CA LEU A 103 8.40 3.65 26.34
C LEU A 103 8.35 2.72 25.11
N LEU A 104 7.73 3.17 24.01
CA LEU A 104 7.67 2.41 22.75
C LEU A 104 9.08 2.04 22.26
N MET A 105 10.00 2.99 22.23
CA MET A 105 11.39 2.76 21.82
C MET A 105 12.11 1.77 22.75
N ALA A 106 11.90 1.89 24.05
CA ALA A 106 12.49 0.99 25.03
C ALA A 106 11.97 -0.45 24.91
N VAL A 107 10.67 -0.64 24.68
CA VAL A 107 10.07 -1.98 24.58
C VAL A 107 10.39 -2.68 23.26
N ASP A 108 10.63 -1.91 22.19
CA ASP A 108 11.18 -2.42 20.93
C ASP A 108 12.59 -2.96 21.11
N GLU A 109 13.47 -2.20 21.77
CA GLU A 109 14.84 -2.64 22.09
C GLU A 109 14.86 -3.91 22.95
N LEU A 110 13.92 -4.02 23.89
CA LEU A 110 13.76 -5.20 24.75
C LEU A 110 12.91 -6.31 24.09
N SER A 111 12.45 -6.10 22.85
CA SER A 111 11.68 -7.06 22.04
C SER A 111 10.43 -7.60 22.75
N ILE A 112 9.64 -6.73 23.39
CA ILE A 112 8.41 -7.09 24.11
C ILE A 112 7.19 -6.81 23.22
N GLN A 113 6.93 -7.70 22.25
CA GLN A 113 5.94 -7.47 21.20
C GLN A 113 4.52 -7.18 21.70
N THR A 114 4.07 -7.87 22.75
CA THR A 114 2.73 -7.65 23.31
C THR A 114 2.56 -6.21 23.81
N LEU A 115 3.59 -5.65 24.43
CA LEU A 115 3.57 -4.28 24.92
C LEU A 115 3.69 -3.26 23.79
N ILE A 116 4.50 -3.56 22.76
CA ILE A 116 4.57 -2.75 21.53
C ILE A 116 3.17 -2.58 20.94
N ASN A 117 2.44 -3.69 20.75
CA ASN A 117 1.08 -3.64 20.20
C ASN A 117 0.13 -2.80 21.05
N CYS A 118 0.14 -2.97 22.38
CA CYS A 118 -0.70 -2.16 23.29
C CYS A 118 -0.40 -0.66 23.20
N ILE A 119 0.89 -0.28 23.10
CA ILE A 119 1.29 1.12 23.01
C ILE A 119 0.89 1.72 21.66
N GLN A 120 1.09 0.98 20.55
CA GLN A 120 0.67 1.42 19.22
C GLN A 120 -0.84 1.69 19.18
N GLU A 121 -1.65 0.76 19.68
CA GLU A 121 -3.11 0.93 19.76
C GLU A 121 -3.48 2.16 20.59
N TYR A 122 -2.86 2.35 21.75
CA TYR A 122 -3.10 3.50 22.61
C TYR A 122 -2.78 4.83 21.90
N LEU A 123 -1.61 4.92 21.24
CA LEU A 123 -1.19 6.12 20.51
C LEU A 123 -2.15 6.45 19.37
N ILE A 124 -2.54 5.44 18.58
CA ILE A 124 -3.46 5.60 17.44
C ILE A 124 -4.87 5.98 17.91
N LYS A 125 -5.34 5.45 19.04
CA LYS A 125 -6.72 5.67 19.49
C LYS A 125 -6.89 6.97 20.27
N TYR A 126 -5.97 7.27 21.17
CA TYR A 126 -6.13 8.33 22.17
C TYR A 126 -5.15 9.51 22.02
N LYS A 127 -4.10 9.38 21.21
CA LYS A 127 -3.07 10.42 21.02
C LYS A 127 -2.91 10.82 19.55
N LYS A 128 -4.00 10.78 18.77
CA LYS A 128 -4.01 11.17 17.34
C LYS A 128 -3.47 12.58 17.11
N GLU A 129 -3.86 13.54 17.93
CA GLU A 129 -3.40 14.93 17.83
C GLU A 129 -1.88 15.03 18.00
N PHE A 130 -1.31 14.27 18.94
CA PHE A 130 0.13 14.17 19.11
C PHE A 130 0.78 13.58 17.86
N LEU A 131 0.25 12.46 17.33
CA LEU A 131 0.77 11.86 16.09
C LEU A 131 0.66 12.79 14.88
N GLN A 132 -0.38 13.62 14.80
CA GLN A 132 -0.57 14.59 13.72
C GLN A 132 0.38 15.78 13.85
N GLN A 133 0.49 16.38 15.05
CA GLN A 133 1.41 17.49 15.33
C GLN A 133 2.88 17.05 15.23
N GLN A 134 3.15 15.79 15.50
CA GLN A 134 4.48 15.18 15.51
C GLN A 134 4.74 14.25 14.32
N CYS A 135 3.91 14.29 13.26
CA CYS A 135 4.20 13.65 11.98
C CYS A 135 5.34 14.41 11.24
N SER A 136 6.37 14.76 12.00
CA SER A 136 7.64 15.24 11.54
C SER A 136 8.35 14.12 10.80
N VAL A 137 9.19 14.52 9.85
CA VAL A 137 10.06 13.64 9.08
C VAL A 137 10.83 12.65 9.97
N GLU A 138 11.29 13.09 11.15
CA GLU A 138 12.08 12.28 12.10
C GLU A 138 11.27 11.10 12.67
N ILE A 139 10.00 11.31 13.01
CA ILE A 139 9.14 10.26 13.56
C ILE A 139 8.68 9.31 12.46
N LEU A 140 8.41 9.82 11.26
CA LEU A 140 8.08 8.98 10.11
C LEU A 140 9.24 8.07 9.71
N ASP A 141 10.47 8.60 9.66
CA ASP A 141 11.66 7.78 9.46
C ASP A 141 11.77 6.75 10.60
N THR A 142 11.50 7.12 11.84
CA THR A 142 11.53 6.16 12.97
C THR A 142 10.53 5.01 12.77
N PHE A 143 9.28 5.31 12.42
CA PHE A 143 8.28 4.27 12.17
C PHE A 143 8.64 3.38 10.99
N TYR A 144 9.19 3.97 9.92
CA TYR A 144 9.61 3.23 8.74
C TYR A 144 10.80 2.30 9.00
N GLN A 145 11.74 2.69 9.88
CA GLN A 145 12.96 1.91 10.16
C GLN A 145 12.74 0.76 11.17
N HIS A 146 11.64 0.79 11.92
CA HIS A 146 11.35 -0.20 12.97
C HIS A 146 10.26 -1.17 12.50
N ASP A 147 10.67 -2.39 12.14
CA ASP A 147 9.78 -3.46 11.63
C ASP A 147 8.62 -3.82 12.59
N SER A 148 8.74 -3.52 13.88
CA SER A 148 7.72 -3.80 14.90
C SER A 148 6.61 -2.73 14.95
N PHE A 149 6.80 -1.58 14.30
CA PHE A 149 5.89 -0.43 14.34
C PHE A 149 4.91 -0.38 13.16
N THR A 150 4.50 -1.54 12.66
CA THR A 150 3.64 -1.67 11.47
C THR A 150 2.33 -0.89 11.57
N ASP A 151 1.69 -0.87 12.73
CA ASP A 151 0.37 -0.24 12.90
C ASP A 151 0.50 1.29 12.85
N LEU A 152 1.53 1.84 13.52
CA LEU A 152 1.85 3.26 13.46
C LEU A 152 2.28 3.68 12.05
N TRP A 153 3.14 2.89 11.41
CA TRP A 153 3.56 3.14 10.04
C TRP A 153 2.36 3.16 9.08
N ASN A 154 1.48 2.15 9.12
CA ASN A 154 0.30 2.09 8.27
C ASN A 154 -0.68 3.23 8.55
N PHE A 155 -0.87 3.59 9.81
CA PHE A 155 -1.69 4.73 10.20
C PHE A 155 -1.14 6.04 9.62
N SER A 156 0.16 6.29 9.78
CA SER A 156 0.83 7.49 9.30
C SER A 156 0.89 7.55 7.78
N LEU A 157 1.20 6.44 7.11
CA LEU A 157 1.24 6.34 5.65
C LEU A 157 -0.12 6.67 5.05
N ARG A 158 -1.20 6.07 5.56
CA ARG A 158 -2.56 6.40 5.12
C ARG A 158 -2.86 7.88 5.26
N LYS A 159 -2.46 8.50 6.37
CA LYS A 159 -2.65 9.94 6.59
C LYS A 159 -1.86 10.81 5.61
N ILE A 160 -0.61 10.47 5.33
CA ILE A 160 0.22 11.16 4.34
C ILE A 160 -0.36 10.99 2.93
N CYS A 161 -0.84 9.81 2.58
CA CYS A 161 -1.44 9.59 1.26
C CYS A 161 -2.80 10.30 1.12
N GLU A 162 -3.56 10.46 2.21
CA GLU A 162 -4.80 11.24 2.24
C GLU A 162 -4.54 12.75 2.11
N GLU A 163 -3.61 13.28 2.91
CA GLU A 163 -3.30 14.71 3.09
C GLU A 163 -1.79 14.99 2.94
N PRO A 164 -1.19 14.78 1.76
CA PRO A 164 0.26 14.85 1.57
C PRO A 164 0.88 16.22 1.83
N GLU A 165 0.08 17.28 1.78
CA GLU A 165 0.49 18.65 2.08
C GLU A 165 1.12 18.79 3.47
N ILE A 166 0.71 17.98 4.47
CA ILE A 166 1.29 18.00 5.82
C ILE A 166 2.80 17.73 5.80
N LEU A 167 3.23 16.86 4.88
CA LEU A 167 4.62 16.45 4.73
C LEU A 167 5.33 17.33 3.70
N PHE A 168 4.75 17.51 2.51
CA PHE A 168 5.39 18.21 1.39
C PHE A 168 5.52 19.72 1.61
N ASN A 169 4.63 20.35 2.40
CA ASN A 169 4.77 21.77 2.75
C ASN A 169 5.63 21.99 4.00
N SER A 170 6.06 20.94 4.69
CA SER A 170 6.91 21.04 5.87
C SER A 170 8.30 21.55 5.49
N ASN A 171 8.82 22.50 6.25
CA ASN A 171 10.23 22.92 6.11
C ASN A 171 11.22 21.79 6.43
N LYS A 172 10.76 20.74 7.13
CA LYS A 172 11.55 19.55 7.43
C LYS A 172 11.53 18.52 6.29
N PHE A 173 10.69 18.67 5.26
CA PHE A 173 10.60 17.75 4.12
C PHE A 173 11.97 17.39 3.52
N ILE A 174 12.85 18.39 3.41
CA ILE A 174 14.21 18.25 2.89
C ILE A 174 15.10 17.28 3.68
N ASN A 175 14.70 16.91 4.90
CA ASN A 175 15.42 15.98 5.77
C ASN A 175 14.96 14.53 5.58
N LEU A 176 13.97 14.24 4.72
CA LEU A 176 13.49 12.87 4.49
C LEU A 176 14.63 11.99 4.01
N SER A 177 14.72 10.77 4.57
CA SER A 177 15.65 9.79 4.06
C SER A 177 15.34 9.45 2.59
N GLU A 178 16.39 9.18 1.82
CA GLU A 178 16.28 8.82 0.40
C GLU A 178 15.32 7.62 0.18
N HIS A 179 15.40 6.62 1.06
CA HIS A 179 14.55 5.43 1.00
C HIS A 179 13.07 5.74 1.28
N LEU A 180 12.79 6.60 2.25
CA LEU A 180 11.42 6.97 2.57
C LEU A 180 10.81 7.84 1.46
N LEU A 181 11.58 8.79 0.91
CA LEU A 181 11.14 9.57 -0.24
C LEU A 181 10.85 8.66 -1.45
N GLU A 182 11.73 7.72 -1.75
CA GLU A 182 11.52 6.74 -2.82
C GLU A 182 10.27 5.91 -2.59
N PHE A 183 10.04 5.46 -1.35
CA PHE A 183 8.85 4.70 -0.97
C PHE A 183 7.56 5.51 -1.20
N LEU A 184 7.53 6.76 -0.73
CA LEU A 184 6.38 7.65 -0.89
C LEU A 184 6.09 7.94 -2.37
N LEU A 185 7.13 8.18 -3.17
CA LEU A 185 6.98 8.39 -4.61
C LEU A 185 6.54 7.12 -5.35
N LYS A 186 6.69 5.92 -4.80
CA LYS A 186 6.13 4.69 -5.40
C LYS A 186 4.63 4.53 -5.14
N GLN A 187 4.06 5.25 -4.18
CA GLN A 187 2.66 5.11 -3.82
C GLN A 187 1.74 5.66 -4.91
N ASP A 188 0.79 4.84 -5.35
CA ASP A 188 -0.26 5.24 -6.30
C ASP A 188 -1.33 6.12 -5.62
N ASP A 189 -1.53 5.95 -4.32
CA ASP A 189 -2.57 6.60 -3.52
C ASP A 189 -2.13 7.92 -2.87
N LEU A 190 -0.88 8.37 -3.11
CA LEU A 190 -0.36 9.66 -2.64
C LEU A 190 -1.07 10.82 -3.36
N ASN A 191 -2.05 11.43 -2.69
CA ASN A 191 -3.00 12.39 -3.26
C ASN A 191 -2.42 13.80 -3.52
N LEU A 192 -1.33 13.90 -4.29
CA LEU A 192 -0.66 15.16 -4.60
C LEU A 192 -0.51 15.36 -6.12
N ASP A 193 -0.66 16.60 -6.58
CA ASP A 193 -0.44 16.92 -8.00
C ASP A 193 1.01 16.63 -8.40
N GLU A 194 1.20 16.01 -9.58
CA GLU A 194 2.53 15.61 -10.07
C GLU A 194 3.51 16.79 -10.12
N ILE A 195 3.02 18.00 -10.38
CA ILE A 195 3.88 19.18 -10.37
C ILE A 195 4.36 19.57 -8.97
N LEU A 196 3.54 19.40 -7.94
CA LEU A 196 3.94 19.64 -6.56
C LEU A 196 4.93 18.58 -6.08
N ILE A 197 4.77 17.33 -6.53
CA ILE A 197 5.73 16.26 -6.31
C ILE A 197 7.09 16.62 -6.93
N TRP A 198 7.09 17.06 -8.19
CA TRP A 198 8.30 17.52 -8.88
C TRP A 198 8.98 18.69 -8.15
N ASP A 199 8.21 19.72 -7.77
CA ASP A 199 8.73 20.87 -7.02
C ASP A 199 9.33 20.44 -5.67
N GLY A 200 8.69 19.50 -4.97
CA GLY A 200 9.19 18.90 -3.73
C GLY A 200 10.51 18.17 -3.95
N LEU A 201 10.59 17.31 -4.96
CA LEU A 201 11.79 16.56 -5.29
C LEU A 201 12.98 17.47 -5.61
N ILE A 202 12.78 18.52 -6.42
CA ILE A 202 13.84 19.49 -6.72
C ILE A 202 14.32 20.23 -5.46
N LYS A 203 13.39 20.65 -4.59
CA LYS A 203 13.74 21.27 -3.30
C LYS A 203 14.55 20.31 -2.43
N TRP A 204 14.16 19.04 -2.35
CA TRP A 204 14.88 18.02 -1.60
C TRP A 204 16.28 17.78 -2.16
N CYS A 205 16.44 17.62 -3.47
CA CYS A 205 17.75 17.41 -4.10
C CYS A 205 18.69 18.60 -3.91
N LEU A 206 18.20 19.84 -4.04
CA LEU A 206 18.98 21.05 -3.78
C LEU A 206 19.46 21.13 -2.32
N ALA A 207 18.63 20.70 -1.37
CA ALA A 207 19.02 20.67 0.04
C ALA A 207 20.12 19.65 0.35
N GLN A 208 20.23 18.57 -0.42
CA GLN A 208 21.33 17.60 -0.29
C GLN A 208 22.68 18.19 -0.76
N HIS A 209 22.65 19.25 -1.57
CA HIS A 209 23.83 19.85 -2.20
C HIS A 209 23.88 21.36 -1.99
N SER A 210 24.23 21.79 -0.77
CA SER A 210 24.22 23.20 -0.35
C SER A 210 25.07 24.16 -1.21
N ASN A 211 26.00 23.63 -2.01
CA ASN A 211 26.88 24.43 -2.87
C ASN A 211 26.27 24.73 -4.25
N ILE A 212 25.16 24.08 -4.61
CA ILE A 212 24.49 24.28 -5.90
C ILE A 212 23.51 25.45 -5.78
N SER A 213 23.53 26.34 -6.78
CA SER A 213 22.62 27.49 -6.81
C SER A 213 21.16 27.05 -6.96
N HIS A 214 20.22 27.75 -6.34
CA HIS A 214 18.79 27.55 -6.61
C HIS A 214 18.37 27.99 -8.03
N ASP A 215 19.17 28.82 -8.70
CA ASP A 215 18.91 29.22 -10.09
C ASP A 215 19.63 28.28 -11.06
N VAL A 216 18.85 27.38 -11.69
CA VAL A 216 19.35 26.39 -12.67
C VAL A 216 20.09 27.03 -13.85
N LYS A 217 19.82 28.30 -14.17
CA LYS A 217 20.53 29.01 -15.26
C LYS A 217 22.00 29.28 -14.92
N LYS A 218 22.37 29.23 -13.63
CA LYS A 218 23.75 29.46 -13.14
C LYS A 218 24.56 28.17 -13.01
N TRP A 219 23.98 27.02 -13.37
CA TRP A 219 24.66 25.73 -13.19
C TRP A 219 25.71 25.49 -14.26
N ASP A 220 26.89 25.07 -13.81
CA ASP A 220 27.94 24.52 -14.65
C ASP A 220 27.76 23.00 -14.85
N LYS A 221 28.70 22.38 -15.58
CA LYS A 221 28.66 20.95 -15.91
C LYS A 221 28.72 20.05 -14.66
N ASP A 222 29.47 20.45 -13.64
CA ASP A 222 29.66 19.65 -12.43
C ASP A 222 28.41 19.69 -11.54
N ASN A 223 27.74 20.85 -11.47
CA ASN A 223 26.44 21.01 -10.82
C ASN A 223 25.38 20.12 -11.48
N PHE A 224 25.31 20.11 -12.83
CA PHE A 224 24.40 19.20 -13.54
C PHE A 224 24.71 17.73 -13.25
N THR A 225 25.98 17.32 -13.30
CA THR A 225 26.39 15.92 -13.07
C THR A 225 26.05 15.47 -11.64
N THR A 226 26.23 16.34 -10.65
CA THR A 226 25.92 16.04 -9.24
C THR A 226 24.42 15.89 -9.02
N MET A 227 23.63 16.80 -9.61
CA MET A 227 22.18 16.75 -9.53
C MET A 227 21.62 15.52 -10.26
N GLU A 228 22.12 15.22 -11.45
CA GLU A 228 21.72 14.06 -12.26
C GLU A 228 21.88 12.76 -11.45
N ARG A 229 23.04 12.54 -10.84
CA ARG A 229 23.30 11.37 -9.98
C ARG A 229 22.31 11.23 -8.82
N THR A 230 21.89 12.35 -8.26
CA THR A 230 20.97 12.38 -7.10
C THR A 230 19.54 12.12 -7.52
N ILE A 231 19.08 12.77 -8.59
CA ILE A 231 17.68 12.71 -9.01
C ILE A 231 17.36 11.46 -9.84
N HIS A 232 18.37 10.85 -10.49
CA HIS A 232 18.20 9.77 -11.48
C HIS A 232 17.24 8.66 -11.03
N ARG A 233 17.36 8.19 -9.78
CA ARG A 233 16.51 7.09 -9.28
C ARG A 233 15.04 7.47 -9.10
N PHE A 234 14.75 8.76 -8.96
CA PHE A 234 13.41 9.28 -8.73
C PHE A 234 12.71 9.68 -10.03
N ILE A 235 13.46 9.97 -11.10
CA ILE A 235 12.90 10.35 -12.41
C ILE A 235 11.84 9.34 -12.89
N PRO A 236 12.06 8.00 -12.84
CA PRO A 236 11.05 7.03 -13.26
C PRO A 236 9.79 7.01 -12.39
N LEU A 237 9.85 7.58 -11.19
CA LEU A 237 8.73 7.64 -10.25
C LEU A 237 7.85 8.87 -10.48
N ILE A 238 8.28 9.85 -11.28
CA ILE A 238 7.46 11.03 -11.58
C ILE A 238 6.58 10.77 -12.80
N ARG A 239 5.27 11.03 -12.68
CA ARG A 239 4.32 10.80 -13.79
C ARG A 239 4.22 12.05 -14.64
N PHE A 240 5.29 12.33 -15.40
CA PHE A 240 5.42 13.57 -16.17
C PHE A 240 4.27 13.83 -17.16
N TYR A 241 3.66 12.78 -17.70
CA TYR A 241 2.48 12.88 -18.57
C TYR A 241 1.23 13.45 -17.86
N GLY A 242 1.23 13.47 -16.53
CA GLY A 242 0.19 14.10 -15.71
C GLY A 242 0.42 15.58 -15.40
N ILE A 243 1.55 16.15 -15.82
CA ILE A 243 1.88 17.56 -15.61
C ILE A 243 1.28 18.39 -16.76
N SER A 244 0.69 19.55 -16.44
CA SER A 244 0.10 20.43 -17.45
C SER A 244 1.16 20.98 -18.42
N PRO A 245 0.81 21.33 -19.67
CA PRO A 245 1.74 21.99 -20.58
C PRO A 245 2.35 23.27 -20.01
N GLU A 246 1.54 24.08 -19.30
CA GLU A 246 1.98 25.32 -18.66
C GLU A 246 3.01 25.03 -17.57
N ASP A 247 2.69 24.12 -16.65
CA ASP A 247 3.58 23.74 -15.55
C ASP A 247 4.86 23.06 -16.05
N PHE A 248 4.75 22.20 -17.06
CA PHE A 248 5.91 21.55 -17.66
C PHE A 248 6.89 22.59 -18.21
N ASN A 249 6.40 23.56 -18.99
CA ASN A 249 7.25 24.59 -19.57
C ASN A 249 7.88 25.51 -18.52
N LEU A 250 7.14 25.86 -17.46
CA LEU A 250 7.61 26.80 -16.44
C LEU A 250 8.52 26.16 -15.39
N LYS A 251 8.24 24.93 -14.97
CA LYS A 251 8.85 24.31 -13.78
C LYS A 251 9.69 23.08 -14.08
N VAL A 252 9.37 22.32 -15.12
CA VAL A 252 10.10 21.08 -15.47
C VAL A 252 11.17 21.35 -16.52
N PHE A 253 10.81 22.03 -17.61
CA PHE A 253 11.69 22.29 -18.76
C PHE A 253 12.99 23.04 -18.42
N PRO A 254 13.06 23.96 -17.42
CA PRO A 254 14.33 24.53 -17.00
C PRO A 254 15.39 23.49 -16.58
N TYR A 255 14.95 22.32 -16.12
CA TYR A 255 15.78 21.19 -15.69
C TYR A 255 15.92 20.10 -16.75
N LYS A 256 15.55 20.35 -18.01
CA LYS A 256 15.55 19.34 -19.09
C LYS A 256 16.85 18.54 -19.23
N LYS A 257 18.01 19.11 -18.90
CA LYS A 257 19.30 18.40 -18.95
C LYS A 257 19.41 17.24 -17.96
N LEU A 258 18.55 17.19 -16.94
CA LEU A 258 18.46 16.10 -15.96
C LEU A 258 17.52 14.99 -16.41
N LEU A 259 16.78 15.19 -17.51
CA LEU A 259 15.75 14.29 -17.98
C LEU A 259 16.21 13.58 -19.26
N PRO A 260 15.78 12.33 -19.49
CA PRO A 260 16.02 11.64 -20.76
C PRO A 260 15.44 12.41 -21.96
N ASP A 261 16.20 12.54 -23.05
CA ASP A 261 15.77 13.28 -24.25
C ASP A 261 14.49 12.70 -24.87
N ASN A 262 14.32 11.37 -24.82
CA ASN A 262 13.12 10.69 -25.31
C ASN A 262 11.86 11.09 -24.51
N LEU A 263 11.97 11.23 -23.20
CA LEU A 263 10.89 11.65 -22.31
C LEU A 263 10.44 13.07 -22.68
N ILE A 264 11.39 13.98 -22.83
CA ILE A 264 11.12 15.38 -23.21
C ILE A 264 10.39 15.43 -24.55
N ASN A 265 10.91 14.74 -25.56
CA ASN A 265 10.33 14.73 -26.91
C ASN A 265 8.91 14.13 -26.92
N ASN A 266 8.67 13.07 -26.13
CA ASN A 266 7.36 12.46 -26.01
C ASN A 266 6.34 13.42 -25.38
N ILE A 267 6.72 14.14 -24.32
CA ILE A 267 5.86 15.12 -23.66
C ILE A 267 5.55 16.29 -24.60
N PHE A 268 6.54 16.81 -25.32
CA PHE A 268 6.31 17.86 -26.34
C PHE A 268 5.35 17.42 -27.43
N THR A 269 5.51 16.18 -27.91
CA THR A 269 4.62 15.61 -28.93
C THR A 269 3.18 15.51 -28.40
N LEU A 270 3.01 15.09 -27.14
CA LEU A 270 1.71 15.00 -26.49
C LEU A 270 1.06 16.38 -26.30
N HIS A 271 1.82 17.40 -25.88
CA HIS A 271 1.30 18.75 -25.67
C HIS A 271 1.01 19.50 -26.98
N SER A 272 1.72 19.20 -28.06
CA SER A 272 1.54 19.86 -29.37
C SER A 272 0.38 19.26 -30.17
N SER A 273 -0.01 18.03 -29.85
CA SER A 273 -1.05 17.30 -30.58
C SER A 273 -2.42 17.53 -29.91
N ASN A 274 -3.20 18.51 -30.39
CA ASN A 274 -4.64 18.63 -30.08
C ASN A 274 -5.49 17.43 -30.58
N ALA A 275 -4.86 16.39 -31.12
CA ALA A 275 -5.49 15.18 -31.60
C ALA A 275 -5.16 14.04 -30.63
N LYS A 276 -6.18 13.27 -30.24
CA LYS A 276 -6.09 11.97 -29.55
C LYS A 276 -4.93 11.13 -30.09
N VAL A 277 -3.73 11.27 -29.52
CA VAL A 277 -2.63 10.36 -29.79
C VAL A 277 -2.89 9.13 -28.94
N THR A 278 -3.23 8.01 -29.58
CA THR A 278 -3.34 6.73 -28.88
C THR A 278 -1.94 6.31 -28.41
N ASN A 279 -1.83 5.75 -27.20
CA ASN A 279 -0.58 5.26 -26.62
C ASN A 279 0.21 4.32 -27.57
N GLU A 280 -0.49 3.67 -28.50
CA GLU A 280 0.05 2.84 -29.58
C GLU A 280 1.02 3.58 -30.53
N LYS A 281 0.83 4.87 -30.80
CA LYS A 281 1.71 5.63 -31.71
C LYS A 281 3.02 6.09 -31.08
N LEU A 282 3.07 6.19 -29.75
CA LEU A 282 4.24 6.69 -29.03
C LEU A 282 5.10 5.55 -28.44
N ASN A 283 4.74 4.26 -28.64
CA ASN A 283 5.37 3.12 -27.96
C ASN A 283 5.46 3.31 -26.43
N ILE A 284 4.54 4.07 -25.82
CA ILE A 284 4.55 4.32 -24.37
C ILE A 284 3.66 3.26 -23.71
N PHE A 285 4.20 2.06 -23.55
CA PHE A 285 3.50 0.91 -22.96
C PHE A 285 3.28 1.03 -21.44
N ASN A 286 3.57 2.19 -20.81
CA ASN A 286 3.52 2.32 -19.36
C ASN A 286 3.27 3.76 -18.85
N VAL A 287 2.37 4.52 -19.49
CA VAL A 287 1.95 5.83 -18.93
C VAL A 287 1.12 5.58 -17.68
N GLN A 288 1.70 5.79 -16.50
CA GLN A 288 0.95 5.81 -15.25
C GLN A 288 0.05 7.06 -15.21
N SER A 289 -1.23 6.88 -14.87
CA SER A 289 -2.17 7.98 -14.65
C SER A 289 -1.70 8.88 -13.51
N PRO A 290 -1.97 10.21 -13.54
CA PRO A 290 -1.61 11.11 -12.43
C PRO A 290 -2.11 10.59 -11.08
N ARG A 291 -1.34 10.75 -9.99
CA ARG A 291 -1.76 10.27 -8.66
C ARG A 291 -2.98 11.03 -8.13
N LYS A 292 -2.95 12.35 -8.24
CA LYS A 292 -4.11 13.18 -7.96
C LYS A 292 -4.95 13.27 -9.22
N SER A 293 -6.12 12.65 -9.14
CA SER A 293 -7.20 12.85 -10.08
C SER A 293 -7.58 14.33 -10.07
N LYS A 294 -7.15 15.10 -11.08
CA LYS A 294 -7.74 16.42 -11.37
C LYS A 294 -9.22 16.19 -11.63
N ASP A 295 -10.09 16.81 -10.84
CA ASP A 295 -11.57 16.78 -10.91
C ASP A 295 -12.10 16.14 -12.20
N ILE A 296 -12.19 14.80 -12.21
CA ILE A 296 -12.44 14.02 -13.44
C ILE A 296 -13.85 14.27 -13.99
N TYR A 297 -14.76 14.76 -13.14
CA TYR A 297 -16.18 14.87 -13.45
C TYR A 297 -16.63 16.33 -13.46
N ASP A 298 -17.03 16.81 -14.63
CA ASP A 298 -17.71 18.10 -14.82
C ASP A 298 -19.12 18.01 -14.22
N SER A 299 -19.25 18.13 -12.89
CA SER A 299 -20.52 18.18 -12.16
C SER A 299 -20.56 19.39 -11.25
N THR A 300 -21.69 20.10 -11.23
CA THR A 300 -21.98 21.15 -10.23
C THR A 300 -22.90 20.64 -9.12
N LEU A 301 -23.54 19.48 -9.31
CA LEU A 301 -24.52 18.91 -8.39
C LEU A 301 -23.89 17.93 -7.40
N ILE A 302 -22.87 17.18 -7.81
CA ILE A 302 -22.29 16.09 -7.02
C ILE A 302 -20.76 16.07 -7.11
N ASN A 303 -20.13 15.25 -6.28
CA ASN A 303 -18.68 15.12 -6.19
C ASN A 303 -18.21 13.70 -6.61
N PRO A 304 -16.89 13.44 -6.74
CA PRO A 304 -16.36 12.13 -7.13
C PRO A 304 -16.84 10.93 -6.30
N GLN A 305 -17.19 11.11 -5.02
CA GLN A 305 -17.64 10.01 -4.17
C GLN A 305 -19.01 9.46 -4.59
N HIS A 306 -19.87 10.30 -5.18
CA HIS A 306 -21.15 9.88 -5.72
C HIS A 306 -20.97 8.92 -6.91
N PHE A 307 -20.03 9.21 -7.81
CA PHE A 307 -19.74 8.35 -8.95
C PHE A 307 -19.20 6.97 -8.53
N ALA A 308 -18.54 6.90 -7.37
CA ALA A 308 -18.10 5.63 -6.79
C ALA A 308 -19.29 4.77 -6.33
N ILE A 309 -20.24 5.38 -5.61
CA ILE A 309 -21.50 4.73 -5.20
C ILE A 309 -22.27 4.25 -6.44
N PHE A 310 -22.44 5.12 -7.43
CA PHE A 310 -23.15 4.79 -8.66
C PHE A 310 -22.50 3.63 -9.40
N SER A 311 -21.17 3.55 -9.42
CA SER A 311 -20.44 2.44 -10.03
C SER A 311 -20.70 1.12 -9.33
N SER A 312 -20.75 1.13 -8.00
CA SER A 312 -21.08 -0.07 -7.22
C SER A 312 -22.51 -0.53 -7.48
N TRP A 313 -23.46 0.41 -7.59
CA TRP A 313 -24.84 0.07 -7.94
C TRP A 313 -24.98 -0.48 -9.36
N ILE A 314 -24.22 0.04 -10.33
CA ILE A 314 -24.20 -0.52 -11.69
C ILE A 314 -23.74 -1.99 -11.68
N GLU A 315 -22.81 -2.35 -10.78
CA GLU A 315 -22.30 -3.72 -10.64
C GLU A 315 -23.07 -4.56 -9.62
N LYS A 316 -24.10 -3.99 -8.97
CA LYS A 316 -24.90 -4.60 -7.91
C LYS A 316 -24.09 -5.01 -6.67
N GLU A 317 -22.95 -4.35 -6.43
CA GLU A 317 -22.09 -4.52 -5.25
C GLU A 317 -22.50 -3.55 -4.13
N ASN A 318 -23.66 -3.81 -3.51
CA ASN A 318 -24.25 -2.87 -2.54
C ASN A 318 -23.54 -2.84 -1.18
N ASP A 319 -22.73 -3.86 -0.85
CA ASP A 319 -22.08 -4.01 0.47
C ASP A 319 -20.65 -3.44 0.52
N SER A 320 -20.04 -3.15 -0.65
CA SER A 320 -18.68 -2.59 -0.75
C SER A 320 -18.62 -1.51 -1.83
N HIS A 321 -18.76 -0.25 -1.43
CA HIS A 321 -18.65 0.85 -2.38
C HIS A 321 -17.23 0.98 -2.94
N TYR A 322 -17.13 1.26 -4.24
CA TYR A 322 -15.88 1.66 -4.86
C TYR A 322 -15.32 2.89 -4.17
N ASN A 323 -13.99 2.99 -4.13
CA ASN A 323 -13.34 4.20 -3.69
C ASN A 323 -13.45 5.26 -4.82
N ALA A 324 -13.67 6.53 -4.46
CA ALA A 324 -13.71 7.64 -5.42
C ALA A 324 -12.46 7.75 -6.31
N ARG A 325 -11.34 7.14 -5.88
CA ARG A 325 -10.07 7.06 -6.60
C ARG A 325 -9.97 5.88 -7.58
N ASN A 326 -10.79 4.83 -7.39
CA ASN A 326 -10.78 3.58 -8.17
C ASN A 326 -12.17 3.28 -8.74
N ILE A 327 -12.69 4.20 -9.56
CA ILE A 327 -13.99 4.07 -10.20
C ILE A 327 -13.82 3.32 -11.53
N PRO A 328 -14.41 2.12 -11.72
CA PRO A 328 -14.23 1.32 -12.94
C PRO A 328 -15.01 1.86 -14.16
N TYR A 329 -15.70 2.99 -13.99
CA TYR A 329 -16.48 3.67 -15.00
C TYR A 329 -15.92 5.08 -15.28
N ASN A 330 -15.95 5.46 -16.55
CA ASN A 330 -15.83 6.85 -16.96
C ASN A 330 -17.24 7.45 -17.06
N PHE A 331 -17.45 8.57 -16.34
CA PHE A 331 -18.68 9.35 -16.40
C PHE A 331 -18.42 10.66 -17.15
N ASN A 332 -18.91 10.74 -18.38
CA ASN A 332 -18.76 11.94 -19.22
C ASN A 332 -20.06 12.74 -19.24
N LEU A 333 -20.05 14.00 -18.80
CA LEU A 333 -21.23 14.85 -18.81
C LEU A 333 -21.71 15.08 -20.27
N LEU A 334 -22.93 14.66 -20.57
CA LEU A 334 -23.57 14.86 -21.87
C LEU A 334 -24.42 16.13 -21.89
N TYR A 335 -25.18 16.35 -20.82
CA TYR A 335 -26.22 17.36 -20.74
C TYR A 335 -26.31 17.91 -19.31
N ARG A 336 -26.44 19.22 -19.19
CA ARG A 336 -26.81 19.92 -17.95
C ARG A 336 -27.90 20.92 -18.31
N ALA A 337 -29.05 20.88 -17.64
CA ALA A 337 -30.21 21.68 -18.04
C ALA A 337 -29.91 23.19 -18.01
N SER A 338 -29.18 23.66 -17.00
CA SER A 338 -28.74 25.07 -16.90
C SER A 338 -27.75 25.50 -18.00
N ARG A 339 -27.02 24.57 -18.62
CA ARG A 339 -26.01 24.84 -19.66
C ARG A 339 -26.54 24.66 -21.07
N ASP A 340 -27.28 23.58 -21.30
CA ASP A 340 -27.59 23.08 -22.64
C ASP A 340 -29.02 23.40 -23.09
N GLY A 341 -29.85 23.98 -22.23
CA GLY A 341 -31.26 24.28 -22.47
C GLY A 341 -32.17 23.25 -21.80
N ASN A 342 -33.19 23.71 -21.07
CA ASN A 342 -34.03 22.86 -20.21
C ASN A 342 -35.31 22.39 -20.93
N THR A 343 -35.16 21.76 -22.10
CA THR A 343 -36.28 21.23 -22.90
C THR A 343 -36.04 19.77 -23.31
N ALA A 344 -37.11 19.02 -23.57
CA ALA A 344 -37.02 17.64 -24.06
C ALA A 344 -36.21 17.55 -25.38
N ALA A 345 -36.35 18.55 -26.26
CA ALA A 345 -35.59 18.63 -27.51
C ALA A 345 -34.08 18.79 -27.27
N ASP A 346 -33.68 19.60 -26.30
CA ASP A 346 -32.27 19.80 -25.94
C ASP A 346 -31.67 18.54 -25.31
N PHE A 347 -32.45 17.85 -24.46
CA PHE A 347 -32.09 16.55 -23.90
C PHE A 347 -31.84 15.52 -25.00
N HIS A 348 -32.81 15.30 -25.90
CA HIS A 348 -32.70 14.30 -26.97
C HIS A 348 -31.54 14.60 -27.92
N LYS A 349 -31.31 15.87 -28.25
CA LYS A 349 -30.17 16.31 -29.07
C LYS A 349 -28.81 15.90 -28.48
N LYS A 350 -28.69 15.84 -27.15
CA LYS A 350 -27.43 15.51 -26.45
C LYS A 350 -27.33 14.04 -26.03
N CYS A 351 -28.43 13.43 -25.61
CA CYS A 351 -28.46 12.15 -24.91
C CYS A 351 -28.82 10.95 -25.79
N ASP A 352 -29.46 11.17 -26.94
CA ASP A 352 -29.86 10.08 -27.84
C ASP A 352 -28.66 9.31 -28.41
N ASN A 353 -28.81 7.99 -28.47
CA ASN A 353 -27.81 7.06 -29.00
C ASN A 353 -26.44 7.13 -28.30
N LYS A 354 -26.39 7.55 -27.03
CA LYS A 354 -25.15 7.61 -26.24
C LYS A 354 -24.88 6.35 -25.40
N GLY A 355 -25.67 5.29 -25.52
CA GLY A 355 -25.54 4.11 -24.66
C GLY A 355 -25.97 4.41 -23.23
N ALA A 356 -25.38 3.69 -22.27
CA ALA A 356 -25.77 3.78 -20.86
C ALA A 356 -25.55 5.19 -20.27
N THR A 357 -26.53 5.66 -19.52
CA THR A 357 -26.51 6.99 -18.89
C THR A 357 -27.00 6.96 -17.45
N ILE A 358 -26.46 7.83 -16.61
CA ILE A 358 -27.02 8.15 -15.30
C ILE A 358 -27.54 9.59 -15.31
N VAL A 359 -28.75 9.80 -14.80
CA VAL A 359 -29.39 11.11 -14.64
C VAL A 359 -29.43 11.45 -13.16
N ILE A 360 -29.05 12.68 -12.81
CA ILE A 360 -29.04 13.21 -11.45
C ILE A 360 -29.78 14.54 -11.46
N ALA A 361 -30.82 14.68 -10.63
CA ALA A 361 -31.59 15.91 -10.47
C ALA A 361 -31.59 16.35 -9.01
N LYS A 362 -31.32 17.64 -8.78
CA LYS A 362 -31.32 18.23 -7.43
C LYS A 362 -32.68 18.85 -7.13
N VAL A 363 -33.35 18.37 -6.09
CA VAL A 363 -34.68 18.87 -5.68
C VAL A 363 -34.56 20.29 -5.11
N THR A 364 -35.42 21.19 -5.57
CA THR A 364 -35.44 22.60 -5.13
C THR A 364 -35.68 22.73 -3.63
N ASP A 365 -35.06 23.74 -3.01
CA ASP A 365 -35.13 24.03 -1.58
C ASP A 365 -34.65 22.90 -0.65
N SER A 366 -33.81 21.98 -1.17
CA SER A 366 -33.22 20.90 -0.38
C SER A 366 -31.84 20.49 -0.90
N GLU A 367 -31.11 19.71 -0.09
CA GLU A 367 -29.90 19.01 -0.53
C GLU A 367 -30.22 17.61 -1.08
N GLN A 368 -31.51 17.28 -1.27
CA GLN A 368 -31.93 15.99 -1.80
C GLN A 368 -31.61 15.91 -3.31
N ILE A 369 -31.02 14.77 -3.71
CA ILE A 369 -30.87 14.42 -5.11
C ILE A 369 -31.63 13.14 -5.41
N VAL A 370 -32.24 13.10 -6.58
CA VAL A 370 -32.94 11.93 -7.12
C VAL A 370 -32.37 11.63 -8.50
N GLY A 371 -32.44 10.37 -8.90
CA GLY A 371 -31.89 10.01 -10.18
C GLY A 371 -32.10 8.56 -10.53
N VAL A 372 -31.43 8.17 -11.61
CA VAL A 372 -31.68 6.89 -12.26
C VAL A 372 -30.56 6.54 -13.22
N TYR A 373 -30.34 5.25 -13.35
CA TYR A 373 -29.43 4.67 -14.33
C TYR A 373 -30.21 3.93 -15.41
N ASN A 374 -29.93 4.30 -16.66
CA ASN A 374 -30.41 3.61 -17.85
C ASN A 374 -29.22 2.84 -18.47
N PRO A 375 -29.21 1.50 -18.45
CA PRO A 375 -28.15 0.69 -19.07
C PRO A 375 -28.28 0.63 -20.61
N LEU A 376 -29.42 1.05 -21.16
CA LEU A 376 -29.70 1.10 -22.59
C LEU A 376 -29.42 2.50 -23.13
N PHE A 377 -29.79 2.76 -24.39
CA PHE A 377 -29.70 4.08 -25.02
C PHE A 377 -31.08 4.73 -25.18
N TRP A 378 -31.10 6.07 -25.15
CA TRP A 378 -32.23 6.91 -25.51
C TRP A 378 -32.45 6.98 -27.01
N ASN A 379 -33.71 6.99 -27.46
CA ASN A 379 -34.06 7.15 -28.87
C ASN A 379 -35.46 7.74 -29.05
N GLU A 380 -35.53 9.02 -29.42
CA GLU A 380 -36.75 9.78 -29.68
C GLU A 380 -37.61 9.21 -30.81
N LYS A 381 -37.00 8.49 -31.78
CA LYS A 381 -37.68 8.07 -33.01
C LYS A 381 -38.60 6.87 -32.83
N CYS A 382 -38.44 6.14 -31.74
CA CYS A 382 -39.13 4.87 -31.58
C CYS A 382 -40.41 4.96 -30.74
N ASN A 383 -40.64 6.03 -29.96
CA ASN A 383 -41.80 6.16 -29.04
C ASN A 383 -42.14 4.81 -28.37
N THR A 384 -41.14 4.17 -27.75
CA THR A 384 -41.21 2.79 -27.29
C THR A 384 -40.73 2.65 -25.85
N ASN A 385 -41.30 1.65 -25.19
CA ASN A 385 -40.91 1.23 -23.87
C ASN A 385 -39.86 0.11 -24.00
N LYS A 386 -38.89 0.11 -23.09
CA LYS A 386 -37.82 -0.89 -23.03
C LYS A 386 -37.79 -1.52 -21.65
N SER A 387 -37.74 -2.84 -21.62
CA SER A 387 -37.54 -3.64 -20.42
C SER A 387 -36.05 -3.80 -20.11
N THR A 388 -35.69 -3.70 -18.84
CA THR A 388 -34.38 -4.10 -18.32
C THR A 388 -34.44 -4.29 -16.81
N SER A 389 -33.74 -5.29 -16.27
CA SER A 389 -33.55 -5.50 -14.83
C SER A 389 -32.28 -4.81 -14.29
N ASP A 390 -31.51 -4.18 -15.17
CA ASP A 390 -30.21 -3.56 -14.83
C ASP A 390 -30.32 -2.03 -14.67
N SER A 391 -31.51 -1.46 -14.88
CA SER A 391 -31.79 -0.07 -14.48
C SER A 391 -32.12 0.01 -13.00
N PHE A 392 -31.85 1.18 -12.41
CA PHE A 392 -32.21 1.48 -11.03
C PHE A 392 -32.55 2.95 -10.86
N ILE A 393 -33.48 3.24 -9.95
CA ILE A 393 -33.73 4.59 -9.43
C ILE A 393 -33.04 4.77 -8.08
N PHE A 394 -32.72 5.99 -7.71
CA PHE A 394 -32.08 6.28 -6.43
C PHE A 394 -32.51 7.64 -5.86
N THR A 395 -32.29 7.78 -4.55
CA THR A 395 -32.45 9.02 -3.80
C THR A 395 -31.33 9.13 -2.75
N LEU A 396 -30.80 10.33 -2.56
CA LEU A 396 -30.03 10.71 -1.38
C LEU A 396 -30.77 11.88 -0.76
N THR A 397 -31.27 11.73 0.48
CA THR A 397 -31.99 12.82 1.16
C THR A 397 -31.10 14.01 1.48
N ASP A 398 -29.78 13.79 1.53
CA ASP A 398 -28.76 14.83 1.66
C ASP A 398 -27.52 14.44 0.82
N ARG A 399 -27.27 15.15 -0.27
CA ARG A 399 -26.12 14.92 -1.16
C ARG A 399 -24.76 15.13 -0.49
N THR A 400 -24.70 15.78 0.67
CA THR A 400 -23.46 15.91 1.44
C THR A 400 -23.23 14.72 2.38
N ASN A 401 -24.28 13.95 2.66
CA ASN A 401 -24.25 12.76 3.50
C ASN A 401 -24.57 11.49 2.70
N LEU A 402 -23.52 10.84 2.23
CA LEU A 402 -23.59 9.62 1.41
C LEU A 402 -24.27 8.42 2.09
N GLN A 403 -24.40 8.42 3.41
CA GLN A 403 -25.11 7.36 4.15
C GLN A 403 -26.62 7.38 3.91
N THR A 404 -27.14 8.48 3.35
CA THR A 404 -28.56 8.62 3.00
C THR A 404 -28.92 8.00 1.64
N ALA A 405 -27.92 7.44 0.94
CA ALA A 405 -28.09 6.88 -0.39
C ALA A 405 -28.92 5.60 -0.37
N LYS A 406 -29.98 5.58 -1.17
CA LYS A 406 -30.85 4.42 -1.38
C LYS A 406 -31.05 4.17 -2.86
N VAL A 407 -31.03 2.89 -3.24
CA VAL A 407 -31.19 2.43 -4.63
C VAL A 407 -32.29 1.38 -4.72
N SER A 408 -33.03 1.38 -5.83
CA SER A 408 -34.06 0.40 -6.15
C SER A 408 -33.93 -0.03 -7.61
N TYR A 409 -33.77 -1.33 -7.84
CA TYR A 409 -33.57 -1.92 -9.18
C TYR A 409 -34.90 -2.25 -9.84
N SER A 410 -34.97 -2.15 -11.17
CA SER A 410 -36.20 -2.44 -11.90
C SER A 410 -36.61 -3.91 -11.78
N ASN A 411 -37.91 -4.15 -11.75
CA ASN A 411 -38.52 -5.48 -11.83
C ASN A 411 -38.36 -6.13 -13.22
N GLY A 412 -37.79 -5.43 -14.20
CA GLY A 412 -37.61 -5.93 -15.57
C GLY A 412 -38.90 -5.93 -16.39
N ASP A 413 -39.91 -5.16 -16.00
CA ASP A 413 -41.17 -5.06 -16.73
C ASP A 413 -41.02 -4.30 -18.07
N PRO A 414 -41.99 -4.38 -18.99
CA PRO A 414 -41.92 -3.72 -20.30
C PRO A 414 -41.71 -2.20 -20.24
N ASN A 415 -41.95 -1.55 -19.10
CA ASN A 415 -41.96 -0.11 -18.93
C ASN A 415 -40.77 0.42 -18.12
N SER A 416 -39.74 -0.39 -17.83
CA SER A 416 -38.56 0.04 -17.06
C SER A 416 -37.98 1.38 -17.53
N ILE A 417 -37.87 1.58 -18.85
CA ILE A 417 -37.44 2.82 -19.50
C ILE A 417 -38.46 3.20 -20.59
N GLN A 418 -38.94 4.45 -20.59
CA GLN A 418 -39.83 4.96 -21.62
C GLN A 418 -39.13 6.03 -22.45
N ASN A 419 -39.24 5.96 -23.78
CA ASN A 419 -38.69 6.94 -24.69
C ASN A 419 -39.84 7.67 -25.38
N TYR A 420 -40.09 8.93 -25.04
CA TYR A 420 -41.08 9.76 -25.69
C TYR A 420 -40.46 11.06 -26.13
N SER A 421 -40.65 11.46 -27.39
CA SER A 421 -40.05 12.68 -27.94
C SER A 421 -40.47 13.99 -27.25
N VAL A 422 -41.54 13.96 -26.45
CA VAL A 422 -42.11 15.14 -25.76
C VAL A 422 -41.65 15.26 -24.30
N HIS A 423 -40.91 14.27 -23.79
CA HIS A 423 -40.35 14.25 -22.46
C HIS A 423 -38.84 14.08 -22.56
N GLY A 424 -38.10 14.58 -21.58
CA GLY A 424 -36.70 14.19 -21.42
C GLY A 424 -36.62 12.78 -20.84
N PRO A 425 -36.02 12.61 -19.65
CA PRO A 425 -35.85 11.29 -19.07
C PRO A 425 -37.14 10.76 -18.38
N VAL A 426 -37.65 9.58 -18.79
CA VAL A 426 -38.87 8.92 -18.24
C VAL A 426 -38.57 7.48 -17.81
N PHE A 427 -38.93 7.13 -16.57
CA PHE A 427 -38.57 5.86 -15.95
C PHE A 427 -39.75 5.18 -15.29
N GLY A 428 -39.86 3.88 -15.56
CA GLY A 428 -40.99 3.08 -15.13
C GLY A 428 -42.29 3.54 -15.78
N ALA A 429 -43.39 2.87 -15.44
CA ALA A 429 -44.73 3.30 -15.82
C ALA A 429 -45.18 4.51 -14.96
N THR A 430 -44.38 5.59 -14.95
CA THR A 430 -44.51 6.85 -14.16
C THR A 430 -43.86 6.88 -12.76
N ASP A 431 -42.89 6.00 -12.51
CA ASP A 431 -42.15 5.91 -11.25
C ASP A 431 -41.27 7.15 -10.99
N LEU A 432 -40.57 7.66 -12.01
CA LEU A 432 -39.86 8.94 -11.98
C LEU A 432 -39.77 9.51 -13.40
N TYR A 433 -40.15 10.76 -13.62
CA TYR A 433 -40.03 11.37 -14.95
C TYR A 433 -39.95 12.90 -14.93
N GLU A 434 -39.26 13.43 -15.93
CA GLU A 434 -39.27 14.84 -16.27
C GLU A 434 -40.51 15.16 -17.10
N ASN A 435 -41.33 16.10 -16.63
CA ASN A 435 -42.62 16.43 -17.24
C ASN A 435 -42.55 17.68 -18.12
N ASN A 436 -41.94 18.76 -17.61
CA ASN A 436 -41.66 19.96 -18.39
C ASN A 436 -40.56 20.82 -17.74
N GLY A 437 -39.35 20.73 -18.28
CA GLY A 437 -38.14 21.38 -17.77
C GLY A 437 -37.84 21.00 -16.32
N SER A 438 -37.95 21.97 -15.41
CA SER A 438 -37.70 21.77 -13.98
C SER A 438 -38.84 21.06 -13.24
N ASN A 439 -39.97 20.77 -13.89
CA ASN A 439 -41.10 20.08 -13.26
C ASN A 439 -40.94 18.56 -13.41
N TRP A 440 -40.75 17.88 -12.28
CA TRP A 440 -40.56 16.44 -12.19
C TRP A 440 -41.72 15.79 -11.44
N CYS A 441 -41.93 14.51 -11.68
CA CYS A 441 -43.04 13.76 -11.11
C CYS A 441 -42.61 12.35 -10.71
N SER A 442 -43.16 11.87 -9.60
CA SER A 442 -43.06 10.48 -9.16
C SER A 442 -44.40 10.04 -8.57
N LYS A 443 -44.75 8.76 -8.68
CA LYS A 443 -46.00 8.22 -8.10
C LYS A 443 -45.71 7.30 -6.91
N SER A 444 -46.64 7.28 -5.96
CA SER A 444 -46.59 6.39 -4.79
C SER A 444 -46.70 4.91 -5.16
N ASP A 445 -47.44 4.62 -6.22
CA ASP A 445 -47.76 3.28 -6.67
C ASP A 445 -46.76 2.87 -7.76
N SER A 446 -45.49 2.78 -7.36
CA SER A 446 -44.37 2.37 -8.20
C SER A 446 -44.65 0.97 -8.77
N ILE A 447 -44.72 0.85 -10.11
CA ILE A 447 -45.06 -0.41 -10.78
C ILE A 447 -43.77 -1.11 -11.23
N SER A 448 -42.84 -0.34 -11.78
CA SER A 448 -41.67 -0.86 -12.46
C SER A 448 -40.42 -0.97 -11.57
N TYR A 449 -40.43 -0.23 -10.46
CA TYR A 449 -39.39 -0.26 -9.44
C TYR A 449 -40.01 -0.50 -8.06
N PRO A 450 -39.38 -1.27 -7.17
CA PRO A 450 -39.76 -1.30 -5.76
C PRO A 450 -39.71 0.10 -5.14
N LYS A 451 -40.67 0.39 -4.25
CA LYS A 451 -40.81 1.70 -3.62
C LYS A 451 -39.58 2.07 -2.77
N ILE A 452 -39.12 3.31 -2.89
CA ILE A 452 -38.21 3.95 -1.94
C ILE A 452 -39.01 5.01 -1.16
N ASP A 453 -39.11 4.86 0.17
CA ASP A 453 -39.99 5.72 0.99
C ASP A 453 -39.59 7.21 0.97
N GLU A 454 -38.31 7.51 0.75
CA GLU A 454 -37.77 8.86 0.69
C GLU A 454 -37.85 9.52 -0.70
N MET A 455 -38.42 8.85 -1.70
CA MET A 455 -38.62 9.45 -3.02
C MET A 455 -39.74 10.51 -2.94
N PRO A 456 -39.59 11.70 -3.55
CA PRO A 456 -40.67 12.69 -3.63
C PRO A 456 -41.91 12.09 -4.29
N ILE A 457 -43.11 12.39 -3.78
CA ILE A 457 -44.38 11.88 -4.34
C ILE A 457 -45.18 13.03 -4.93
N GLY A 458 -45.73 12.83 -6.13
CA GLY A 458 -46.47 13.84 -6.87
C GLY A 458 -45.54 14.73 -7.69
N LYS A 459 -45.95 15.99 -7.87
CA LYS A 459 -45.18 16.99 -8.63
C LYS A 459 -44.17 17.66 -7.72
N PHE A 460 -42.93 17.78 -8.16
CA PHE A 460 -41.86 18.49 -7.46
C PHE A 460 -40.96 19.23 -8.46
N TYR A 461 -40.17 20.17 -7.95
CA TYR A 461 -39.28 20.99 -8.76
C TYR A 461 -37.82 20.63 -8.52
N VAL A 462 -37.00 20.82 -9.55
CA VAL A 462 -35.55 20.62 -9.48
C VAL A 462 -34.80 21.89 -9.88
N ASP A 463 -33.72 22.20 -9.16
CA ASP A 463 -32.88 23.37 -9.42
C ASP A 463 -32.12 23.22 -10.74
N ASP A 464 -31.60 22.01 -10.98
CA ASP A 464 -30.90 21.62 -12.21
C ASP A 464 -30.86 20.09 -12.29
N TYR A 465 -30.57 19.56 -13.47
CA TYR A 465 -30.26 18.13 -13.64
C TYR A 465 -29.16 17.90 -14.66
N GLU A 466 -28.35 16.87 -14.39
CA GLU A 466 -27.18 16.48 -15.18
C GLU A 466 -27.33 15.03 -15.67
N VAL A 467 -26.82 14.76 -16.86
CA VAL A 467 -26.83 13.43 -17.49
C VAL A 467 -25.41 13.05 -17.87
N PHE A 468 -24.92 11.95 -17.31
CA PHE A 468 -23.58 11.43 -17.61
C PHE A 468 -23.67 10.14 -18.41
N GLN A 469 -22.87 10.04 -19.47
CA GLN A 469 -22.60 8.79 -20.16
C GLN A 469 -21.70 7.92 -19.28
N SER A 470 -22.13 6.69 -19.01
CA SER A 470 -21.35 5.71 -18.25
C SER A 470 -20.67 4.71 -19.19
N ARG A 471 -19.34 4.54 -19.04
CA ARG A 471 -18.56 3.57 -19.82
C ARG A 471 -17.59 2.81 -18.91
N ASN A 472 -17.72 1.49 -18.86
CA ASN A 472 -16.80 0.64 -18.11
C ASN A 472 -15.43 0.54 -18.83
N TYR A 473 -14.33 0.77 -18.13
CA TYR A 473 -12.97 0.70 -18.69
C TYR A 473 -12.58 -0.72 -19.16
N LEU A 474 -13.05 -1.78 -18.50
CA LEU A 474 -12.70 -3.17 -18.82
C LEU A 474 -13.42 -3.68 -20.07
N LYS A 475 -14.67 -3.29 -20.30
CA LYS A 475 -15.43 -3.67 -21.51
C LYS A 475 -14.91 -2.98 -22.78
N LEU A 476 -14.25 -1.83 -22.65
CA LEU A 476 -13.57 -1.14 -23.77
C LEU A 476 -12.33 -1.92 -24.25
N CYS A 477 -11.63 -2.62 -23.36
CA CYS A 477 -10.52 -3.50 -23.72
C CYS A 477 -11.01 -4.81 -24.35
N LEU A 478 -12.08 -5.41 -23.80
CA LEU A 478 -12.62 -6.70 -24.25
C LEU A 478 -13.35 -6.64 -25.60
N SER A 479 -13.97 -5.50 -25.95
CA SER A 479 -14.59 -5.30 -27.27
C SER A 479 -13.59 -5.07 -28.41
N ARG A 480 -12.29 -4.95 -28.10
CA ARG A 480 -11.20 -4.78 -29.06
C ARG A 480 -10.28 -6.00 -29.18
N SER A 481 -10.53 -7.06 -28.42
CA SER A 481 -9.68 -8.26 -28.38
C SER A 481 -10.40 -9.49 -28.96
N GLU A 482 -10.71 -9.46 -30.25
CA GLU A 482 -10.60 -10.68 -31.05
C GLU A 482 -9.15 -10.76 -31.52
N PHE A 483 -8.25 -11.31 -30.69
CA PHE A 483 -6.99 -12.02 -31.04
C PHE A 483 -6.14 -12.19 -29.75
N GLU A 484 -6.07 -13.45 -29.31
CA GLU A 484 -5.19 -14.11 -28.32
C GLU A 484 -5.00 -13.58 -26.87
N PRO A 485 -4.84 -14.49 -25.88
CA PRO A 485 -5.02 -14.18 -24.47
C PRO A 485 -3.72 -13.71 -23.79
N VAL A 486 -3.69 -12.45 -23.37
CA VAL A 486 -2.71 -11.96 -22.39
C VAL A 486 -3.26 -12.20 -20.98
N LYS A 487 -2.50 -12.92 -20.15
CA LYS A 487 -2.82 -13.28 -18.77
C LYS A 487 -3.04 -12.05 -17.90
N ALA A 488 -4.29 -11.79 -17.50
CA ALA A 488 -4.61 -10.90 -16.40
C ALA A 488 -4.49 -11.68 -15.07
N TYR A 489 -3.66 -11.18 -14.14
CA TYR A 489 -3.65 -11.64 -12.76
C TYR A 489 -4.90 -11.08 -12.05
N VAL A 490 -5.85 -11.95 -11.72
CA VAL A 490 -6.98 -11.63 -10.84
C VAL A 490 -6.50 -11.77 -9.40
N ILE A 491 -6.52 -10.67 -8.64
CA ILE A 491 -6.40 -10.70 -7.18
C ILE A 491 -7.75 -11.19 -6.65
N VAL A 492 -7.80 -12.44 -6.19
CA VAL A 492 -8.97 -12.98 -5.47
C VAL A 492 -8.81 -12.61 -4.00
N CYS A 493 -9.57 -11.63 -3.53
CA CYS A 493 -9.77 -11.40 -2.10
C CYS A 493 -10.80 -12.41 -1.59
N PHE A 494 -10.40 -13.28 -0.65
CA PHE A 494 -11.33 -14.14 0.07
C PHE A 494 -11.92 -13.38 1.28
N PRO A 495 -13.22 -13.52 1.58
CA PRO A 495 -13.83 -12.97 2.79
C PRO A 495 -13.39 -13.75 4.05
N PRO A 496 -13.48 -13.14 5.26
CA PRO A 496 -13.05 -13.75 6.50
C PRO A 496 -14.00 -14.90 6.91
N VAL A 497 -13.41 -16.03 7.33
CA VAL A 497 -14.13 -17.18 7.87
C VAL A 497 -14.25 -17.03 9.38
N ASP A 498 -15.48 -17.03 9.89
CA ASP A 498 -15.78 -17.10 11.33
C ASP A 498 -15.37 -18.47 11.91
N TYR A 499 -14.62 -18.45 13.01
CA TYR A 499 -14.29 -19.66 13.77
C TYR A 499 -15.34 -19.95 14.85
N PRO A 500 -15.83 -21.21 14.97
CA PRO A 500 -16.59 -21.62 16.14
C PRO A 500 -15.68 -22.03 17.30
N THR A 501 -16.02 -21.54 18.49
CA THR A 501 -15.47 -21.86 19.80
C THR A 501 -15.76 -23.31 20.21
N THR A 502 -14.77 -24.08 20.65
CA THR A 502 -14.98 -25.26 21.53
C THR A 502 -13.80 -25.50 22.48
N GLN A 503 -14.15 -25.84 23.73
CA GLN A 503 -13.27 -26.14 24.86
C GLN A 503 -12.95 -27.66 24.93
N SER A 504 -11.72 -28.02 25.37
CA SER A 504 -11.44 -28.78 26.61
C SER A 504 -10.33 -29.87 26.54
N THR A 505 -9.26 -29.59 27.32
CA THR A 505 -8.50 -30.46 28.28
C THR A 505 -7.56 -31.61 27.86
N PRO A 506 -6.53 -31.92 28.70
CA PRO A 506 -5.21 -32.36 28.26
C PRO A 506 -4.80 -33.78 28.71
N THR A 507 -3.72 -34.30 28.14
CA THR A 507 -2.98 -35.47 28.67
C THR A 507 -1.46 -35.23 28.68
N HIS A 508 -0.85 -35.41 29.86
CA HIS A 508 0.60 -35.54 30.13
C HIS A 508 1.10 -36.91 29.60
N SER A 509 2.36 -37.24 29.23
CA SER A 509 3.74 -36.73 29.37
C SER A 509 4.68 -37.67 28.53
N PRO A 510 6.01 -37.77 28.73
CA PRO A 510 7.13 -36.90 28.34
C PRO A 510 8.12 -37.56 27.33
N THR A 511 8.98 -36.80 26.61
CA THR A 511 10.45 -37.03 26.46
C THR A 511 11.15 -36.16 25.40
N ASN A 512 12.27 -35.55 25.84
CA ASN A 512 13.57 -35.30 25.20
C ASN A 512 13.73 -34.61 23.82
N SER A 513 14.13 -33.34 23.93
CA SER A 513 15.24 -32.63 23.26
C SER A 513 15.88 -33.16 21.97
N THR A 514 15.95 -32.28 20.97
CA THR A 514 17.23 -31.88 20.33
C THR A 514 17.16 -30.44 19.85
N SER A 515 18.21 -29.67 20.14
CA SER A 515 18.33 -28.24 19.88
C SER A 515 18.74 -27.92 18.44
N ARG A 516 18.24 -26.82 17.87
CA ARG A 516 19.00 -26.04 16.87
C ARG A 516 18.99 -24.56 17.25
N ARG A 517 20.20 -24.00 17.38
CA ARG A 517 20.54 -22.61 17.71
C ARG A 517 19.97 -21.66 16.65
N ARG A 518 19.26 -20.61 17.07
CA ARG A 518 19.17 -19.35 16.31
C ARG A 518 20.06 -18.32 17.00
N GLN A 519 21.06 -17.82 16.29
CA GLN A 519 21.87 -16.69 16.71
C GLN A 519 21.03 -15.41 16.61
N PHE A 520 20.85 -14.71 17.72
CA PHE A 520 20.28 -13.37 17.74
C PHE A 520 21.43 -12.36 17.63
N HIS A 521 21.40 -11.52 16.60
CA HIS A 521 22.29 -10.37 16.47
C HIS A 521 21.78 -9.25 17.38
N VAL A 522 22.62 -8.82 18.33
CA VAL A 522 22.39 -7.60 19.13
C VAL A 522 22.65 -6.40 18.21
N ARG A 523 21.59 -5.66 17.84
CA ARG A 523 21.73 -4.39 17.12
C ARG A 523 22.10 -3.28 18.11
N CYS A 524 23.19 -2.58 17.84
CA CYS A 524 23.59 -1.38 18.57
C CYS A 524 23.15 -0.16 17.74
N CYS A 525 22.17 0.62 18.23
CA CYS A 525 21.77 1.86 17.58
C CYS A 525 22.82 2.97 17.79
N ARG A 526 22.99 3.79 16.75
CA ARG A 526 24.00 4.86 16.64
C ARG A 526 23.69 6.04 17.58
N ARG A 527 24.75 6.58 18.20
CA ARG A 527 24.73 7.79 19.03
C ARG A 527 24.26 9.02 18.23
N PHE A 528 23.35 9.81 18.82
CA PHE A 528 23.15 11.22 18.46
C PHE A 528 24.42 12.01 18.80
N VAL A 529 25.05 12.66 17.82
CA VAL A 529 26.19 13.56 18.03
C VAL A 529 25.77 15.00 17.75
N ARG A 530 25.79 15.82 18.79
CA ARG A 530 25.71 17.30 18.71
C ARG A 530 27.02 17.84 18.10
N HIS A 531 26.93 18.63 17.05
CA HIS A 531 28.07 19.34 16.45
C HIS A 531 28.59 20.47 17.38
N LYS A 532 29.91 20.49 17.59
CA LYS A 532 30.70 21.68 17.97
C LYS A 532 31.86 21.85 16.99
N SER A 533 32.21 23.10 16.77
CA SER A 533 32.94 23.71 15.65
C SER A 533 34.47 23.79 15.78
N SER A 534 35.14 23.83 14.61
CA SER A 534 36.42 24.51 14.25
C SER A 534 37.79 23.90 14.66
N SER A 535 38.65 23.55 13.69
CA SER A 535 39.79 24.40 13.24
C SER A 535 40.79 23.65 12.31
N LYS A 536 41.52 24.44 11.50
CA LYS A 536 42.39 24.11 10.34
C LYS A 536 43.73 23.43 10.69
N MET A 537 44.29 22.65 9.76
CA MET A 537 45.70 22.75 9.34
C MET A 537 45.99 22.06 8.00
N SER A 538 47.02 22.54 7.30
CA SER A 538 47.29 22.51 5.87
C SER A 538 48.49 21.64 5.44
N ASN A 539 48.44 21.17 4.17
CA ASN A 539 49.51 20.97 3.17
C ASN A 539 50.74 20.08 3.46
N ASN A 540 51.04 19.10 2.59
CA ASN A 540 51.88 19.29 1.38
C ASN A 540 52.07 18.03 0.50
N PHE A 541 52.34 18.30 -0.78
CA PHE A 541 52.52 17.42 -1.95
C PHE A 541 53.80 16.57 -1.97
N ASN A 542 53.80 15.45 -2.72
CA ASN A 542 54.67 15.29 -3.90
C ASN A 542 54.32 14.07 -4.78
N ASN A 543 54.35 14.32 -6.09
CA ASN A 543 54.15 13.38 -7.20
C ASN A 543 55.39 12.51 -7.46
N THR A 544 55.19 11.31 -7.99
CA THR A 544 56.05 10.74 -9.04
C THR A 544 55.24 9.75 -9.88
N THR A 545 55.26 10.02 -11.18
CA THR A 545 54.65 9.29 -12.30
C THR A 545 55.48 8.08 -12.71
N ASP A 546 54.81 6.95 -12.96
CA ASP A 546 54.69 6.28 -14.27
C ASP A 546 54.81 4.74 -14.22
N ASN A 547 53.83 4.14 -14.91
CA ASN A 547 53.81 2.84 -15.59
C ASN A 547 53.75 1.57 -14.72
N ASN A 548 52.52 1.06 -14.53
CA ASN A 548 52.14 -0.36 -14.70
C ASN A 548 50.62 -0.49 -14.45
N VAL A 549 49.80 -0.23 -15.47
CA VAL A 549 48.32 -0.34 -15.38
C VAL A 549 47.84 -1.72 -15.87
N ASP A 550 48.65 -2.48 -16.61
CA ASP A 550 48.25 -3.78 -17.15
C ASP A 550 48.39 -4.96 -16.15
N ASP A 551 49.11 -4.77 -15.04
CA ASP A 551 49.35 -5.82 -14.03
C ASP A 551 48.26 -5.88 -12.94
N GLU A 552 47.54 -4.79 -12.67
CA GLU A 552 46.52 -4.75 -11.60
C GLU A 552 45.18 -5.39 -12.02
N GLU A 553 44.76 -5.25 -13.29
CA GLU A 553 43.53 -5.87 -13.80
C GLU A 553 43.63 -7.40 -13.86
N ASP A 554 44.81 -7.94 -14.24
CA ASP A 554 45.03 -9.39 -14.33
C ASP A 554 45.08 -10.05 -12.93
N ILE A 555 45.56 -9.32 -11.92
CA ILE A 555 45.52 -9.76 -10.51
C ILE A 555 44.09 -9.76 -9.96
N ILE A 556 43.27 -8.77 -10.33
CA ILE A 556 41.86 -8.67 -9.91
C ILE A 556 41.04 -9.78 -10.56
N LEU A 557 41.21 -10.03 -11.86
CA LEU A 557 40.52 -11.12 -12.57
C LEU A 557 40.90 -12.51 -12.03
N LYS A 558 42.18 -12.76 -11.74
CA LYS A 558 42.61 -14.01 -11.10
C LYS A 558 42.01 -14.21 -9.71
N ARG A 559 41.90 -13.14 -8.91
CA ARG A 559 41.23 -13.21 -7.59
C ARG A 559 39.73 -13.46 -7.71
N LEU A 560 39.07 -12.84 -8.70
CA LEU A 560 37.64 -13.01 -8.95
C LEU A 560 37.32 -14.44 -9.40
N ASN A 561 38.10 -14.97 -10.34
CA ASN A 561 37.95 -16.35 -10.83
C ASN A 561 38.22 -17.39 -9.74
N SER A 562 39.16 -17.13 -8.83
CA SER A 562 39.38 -18.01 -7.67
C SER A 562 38.19 -18.00 -6.71
N LYS A 563 37.56 -16.85 -6.47
CA LYS A 563 36.38 -16.73 -5.61
C LYS A 563 35.16 -17.41 -6.21
N ILE A 564 34.94 -17.25 -7.53
CA ILE A 564 33.85 -17.92 -8.24
C ILE A 564 34.03 -19.44 -8.18
N SER A 565 35.26 -19.94 -8.35
CA SER A 565 35.55 -21.38 -8.26
C SER A 565 35.29 -21.94 -6.86
N VAL A 566 35.61 -21.19 -5.80
CA VAL A 566 35.30 -21.57 -4.42
C VAL A 566 33.78 -21.58 -4.17
N MET A 567 33.06 -20.58 -4.66
CA MET A 567 31.60 -20.51 -4.52
C MET A 567 30.89 -21.65 -5.28
N ILE A 568 31.40 -22.03 -6.45
CA ILE A 568 30.88 -23.19 -7.21
C ILE A 568 31.13 -24.49 -6.42
N ALA A 569 32.34 -24.68 -5.87
CA ALA A 569 32.65 -25.85 -5.06
C ALA A 569 31.81 -25.93 -3.77
N GLU A 570 31.53 -24.79 -3.13
CA GLU A 570 30.64 -24.72 -1.96
C GLU A 570 29.17 -25.02 -2.33
N ALA A 571 28.70 -24.54 -3.48
CA ALA A 571 27.36 -24.84 -3.98
C ALA A 571 27.21 -26.31 -4.38
N GLU A 572 28.22 -26.90 -5.03
CA GLU A 572 28.25 -28.32 -5.37
C GLU A 572 28.35 -29.21 -4.12
N ALA A 573 29.08 -28.78 -3.09
CA ALA A 573 29.14 -29.46 -1.80
C ALA A 573 27.81 -29.37 -1.04
N ALA A 574 27.11 -28.23 -1.12
CA ALA A 574 25.76 -28.07 -0.55
C ALA A 574 24.75 -28.98 -1.27
N LEU A 575 24.79 -29.04 -2.61
CA LEU A 575 23.91 -29.85 -3.44
C LEU A 575 24.14 -31.36 -3.25
N ASN A 576 25.38 -31.78 -2.97
CA ASN A 576 25.74 -33.17 -2.73
C ASN A 576 25.69 -33.59 -1.25
N SER A 577 25.36 -32.68 -0.33
CA SER A 577 25.24 -33.01 1.10
C SER A 577 23.90 -33.72 1.38
N LYS A 578 23.99 -35.02 1.70
CA LYS A 578 22.85 -35.92 2.00
C LYS A 578 22.04 -35.58 3.28
N VAL A 579 22.17 -34.36 3.81
CA VAL A 579 21.61 -33.99 5.12
C VAL A 579 20.23 -33.32 5.02
N GLU A 580 19.86 -32.75 3.86
CA GLU A 580 18.56 -32.06 3.70
C GLU A 580 17.43 -32.94 3.15
N VAL A 581 17.74 -34.08 2.51
CA VAL A 581 16.72 -34.99 1.95
C VAL A 581 15.88 -35.64 3.06
N THR A 582 16.47 -35.93 4.21
CA THR A 582 15.78 -36.51 5.37
C THR A 582 14.81 -35.56 6.07
N GLU A 583 15.04 -34.24 5.99
CA GLU A 583 14.19 -33.24 6.65
C GLU A 583 12.89 -33.04 5.86
N LEU A 584 12.94 -33.08 4.52
CA LEU A 584 11.75 -33.10 3.66
C LEU A 584 10.98 -34.42 3.72
N GLU A 585 11.66 -35.57 3.81
CA GLU A 585 11.00 -36.87 4.01
C GLU A 585 10.32 -36.99 5.38
N MET A 586 10.90 -36.40 6.42
CA MET A 586 10.26 -36.27 7.74
C MET A 586 9.01 -35.38 7.69
N ILE A 587 9.08 -34.22 7.03
CA ILE A 587 7.95 -33.30 6.91
C ILE A 587 6.80 -33.93 6.11
N LEU A 588 7.11 -34.65 5.03
CA LEU A 588 6.11 -35.39 4.24
C LEU A 588 5.50 -36.57 5.02
N ALA A 589 6.27 -37.22 5.90
CA ALA A 589 5.77 -38.27 6.77
C ALA A 589 4.86 -37.72 7.88
N GLU A 590 5.21 -36.57 8.47
CA GLU A 590 4.38 -35.90 9.50
C GLU A 590 3.07 -35.34 8.92
N GLU A 591 3.08 -34.79 7.70
CA GLU A 591 1.87 -34.37 6.99
C GLU A 591 0.96 -35.57 6.67
N LYS A 592 1.52 -36.67 6.17
CA LYS A 592 0.75 -37.89 5.90
C LYS A 592 0.11 -38.47 7.16
N GLU A 593 0.82 -38.46 8.28
CA GLU A 593 0.31 -38.96 9.55
C GLU A 593 -0.72 -38.00 10.17
N ARG A 594 -0.60 -36.69 9.94
CA ARG A 594 -1.61 -35.69 10.30
C ARG A 594 -2.90 -35.88 9.50
N ASP A 595 -2.80 -36.12 8.20
CA ASP A 595 -3.97 -36.36 7.33
C ASP A 595 -4.67 -37.68 7.69
N GLU A 596 -3.92 -38.74 8.02
CA GLU A 596 -4.49 -40.01 8.48
C GLU A 596 -5.18 -39.89 9.85
N ARG A 597 -4.65 -39.03 10.76
CA ARG A 597 -5.31 -38.70 12.04
C ARG A 597 -6.61 -37.93 11.84
N ILE A 598 -6.61 -36.91 10.99
CA ILE A 598 -7.80 -36.12 10.63
C ILE A 598 -8.87 -37.04 10.03
N MET A 599 -8.51 -37.89 9.07
CA MET A 599 -9.46 -38.81 8.42
C MET A 599 -10.08 -39.83 9.41
N LYS A 600 -9.33 -40.22 10.44
CA LYS A 600 -9.81 -41.12 11.51
C LYS A 600 -10.69 -40.40 12.53
N GLU A 601 -10.40 -39.14 12.82
CA GLU A 601 -11.15 -38.28 13.75
C GLU A 601 -12.52 -37.86 13.18
N PHE A 602 -12.62 -37.76 11.85
CA PHE A 602 -13.87 -37.49 11.13
C PHE A 602 -14.63 -38.74 10.65
N GLY A 603 -14.17 -39.95 11.01
CA GLY A 603 -14.90 -41.20 10.75
C GLY A 603 -15.03 -41.60 9.27
N ILE A 604 -14.15 -41.12 8.39
CA ILE A 604 -14.22 -41.40 6.94
C ILE A 604 -13.47 -42.70 6.64
N GLN A 605 -14.19 -43.80 6.43
CA GLN A 605 -13.59 -45.03 5.91
C GLN A 605 -13.22 -44.88 4.42
N THR A 606 -11.91 -44.91 4.16
CA THR A 606 -11.20 -45.16 2.88
C THR A 606 -12.01 -45.08 1.58
N LEU A 607 -11.76 -44.04 0.78
CA LEU A 607 -12.16 -43.95 -0.63
C LEU A 607 -11.35 -44.91 -1.52
N ASN A 608 -12.04 -45.64 -2.41
CA ASN A 608 -11.49 -46.64 -3.33
C ASN A 608 -10.46 -46.10 -4.34
N SER A 609 -9.62 -47.01 -4.84
CA SER A 609 -8.44 -46.81 -5.71
C SER A 609 -8.67 -45.92 -6.94
N ASP A 610 -9.89 -45.86 -7.46
CA ASP A 610 -10.17 -45.22 -8.74
C ASP A 610 -10.22 -43.68 -8.64
N ASN A 611 -10.52 -43.14 -7.45
CA ASN A 611 -10.47 -41.70 -7.19
C ASN A 611 -9.04 -41.17 -6.91
N LYS A 612 -8.10 -42.05 -6.52
CA LYS A 612 -6.67 -41.68 -6.40
C LYS A 612 -6.02 -41.43 -7.75
N THR A 613 -6.44 -42.15 -8.79
CA THR A 613 -5.89 -41.99 -10.14
C THR A 613 -6.35 -40.70 -10.79
N LEU A 614 -7.60 -40.26 -10.52
CA LEU A 614 -8.14 -39.01 -11.05
C LEU A 614 -7.46 -37.79 -10.42
N LEU A 615 -7.25 -37.76 -9.10
CA LEU A 615 -6.52 -36.66 -8.44
C LEU A 615 -5.03 -36.59 -8.83
N SER A 616 -4.38 -37.75 -9.05
CA SER A 616 -2.97 -37.79 -9.47
C SER A 616 -2.73 -37.27 -10.90
N LYS A 617 -3.75 -37.32 -11.76
CA LYS A 617 -3.68 -36.83 -13.15
C LYS A 617 -3.91 -35.32 -13.24
N THR A 618 -4.67 -34.72 -12.33
CA THR A 618 -4.95 -33.27 -12.34
C THR A 618 -3.84 -32.42 -11.71
N LEU A 619 -2.99 -32.99 -10.85
CA LEU A 619 -1.98 -32.24 -10.07
C LEU A 619 -0.52 -32.42 -10.53
N LYS A 620 -0.24 -33.31 -11.48
CA LYS A 620 1.12 -33.55 -11.99
C LYS A 620 1.65 -32.60 -13.09
N PRO A 621 0.86 -31.84 -13.88
CA PRO A 621 1.45 -30.95 -14.88
C PRO A 621 2.08 -29.68 -14.27
N SER A 622 1.70 -29.28 -13.06
CA SER A 622 1.98 -27.92 -12.56
C SER A 622 3.35 -27.75 -11.89
N LYS A 623 3.99 -28.83 -11.43
CA LYS A 623 5.29 -28.76 -10.72
C LYS A 623 6.50 -28.94 -11.64
N ASN A 624 6.42 -29.80 -12.67
CA ASN A 624 7.54 -30.00 -13.59
C ASN A 624 7.68 -28.87 -14.63
N ILE A 625 6.58 -28.24 -15.06
CA ILE A 625 6.64 -27.15 -16.06
C ILE A 625 7.29 -25.88 -15.49
N VAL A 626 7.15 -25.63 -14.18
CA VAL A 626 7.78 -24.45 -13.54
C VAL A 626 9.27 -24.68 -13.31
N MET A 627 9.67 -25.89 -12.92
CA MET A 627 11.09 -26.23 -12.74
C MET A 627 11.84 -26.30 -14.08
N GLU A 628 11.26 -26.92 -15.11
CA GLU A 628 11.86 -26.98 -16.45
C GLU A 628 11.95 -25.59 -17.12
N LYS A 629 10.96 -24.72 -16.90
CA LYS A 629 11.02 -23.33 -17.39
C LYS A 629 12.05 -22.49 -16.64
N PHE A 630 12.25 -22.74 -15.35
CA PHE A 630 13.27 -22.06 -14.58
C PHE A 630 14.67 -22.51 -15.00
N ILE A 631 14.87 -23.81 -15.24
CA ILE A 631 16.15 -24.36 -15.74
C ILE A 631 16.43 -23.86 -17.16
N ALA A 632 15.45 -23.88 -18.07
CA ALA A 632 15.62 -23.36 -19.43
C ALA A 632 15.92 -21.85 -19.46
N SER A 633 15.28 -21.05 -18.59
CA SER A 633 15.61 -19.62 -18.47
C SER A 633 17.00 -19.38 -17.88
N PHE A 634 17.47 -20.25 -16.99
CA PHE A 634 18.81 -20.15 -16.40
C PHE A 634 19.91 -20.56 -17.40
N GLU A 635 19.68 -21.59 -18.21
CA GLU A 635 20.60 -22.02 -19.28
C GLU A 635 20.71 -20.98 -20.41
N VAL A 636 19.59 -20.36 -20.82
CA VAL A 636 19.59 -19.26 -21.80
C VAL A 636 20.30 -18.03 -21.26
N PHE A 637 20.13 -17.70 -19.99
CA PHE A 637 20.83 -16.60 -19.35
C PHE A 637 22.35 -16.83 -19.28
N ASN A 638 22.77 -18.07 -18.98
CA ASN A 638 24.19 -18.43 -18.92
C ASN A 638 24.84 -18.49 -20.31
N GLY A 639 24.12 -18.99 -21.33
CA GLY A 639 24.57 -18.97 -22.73
C GLY A 639 24.77 -17.56 -23.26
N ASN A 640 23.81 -16.65 -23.02
CA ASN A 640 23.92 -15.26 -23.43
C ASN A 640 25.08 -14.50 -22.77
N ILE A 641 25.48 -14.90 -21.54
CA ILE A 641 26.65 -14.33 -20.86
C ILE A 641 27.95 -14.88 -21.46
N GLN A 642 28.00 -16.18 -21.77
CA GLN A 642 29.17 -16.80 -22.42
C GLN A 642 29.40 -16.24 -23.83
N ASP A 643 28.33 -16.05 -24.61
CA ASP A 643 28.39 -15.47 -25.95
C ASP A 643 28.85 -14.01 -25.91
N LYS A 644 28.39 -13.23 -24.92
CA LYS A 644 28.82 -11.84 -24.72
C LYS A 644 30.28 -11.73 -24.32
N ILE A 645 30.76 -12.64 -23.46
CA ILE A 645 32.17 -12.71 -23.07
C ILE A 645 33.03 -13.15 -24.26
N ALA A 646 32.57 -14.08 -25.09
CA ALA A 646 33.28 -14.49 -26.30
C ALA A 646 33.34 -13.36 -27.35
N GLU A 647 32.24 -12.62 -27.52
CA GLU A 647 32.16 -11.45 -28.42
C GLU A 647 33.09 -10.32 -27.95
N ASP A 648 33.16 -10.05 -26.64
CA ASP A 648 34.07 -9.06 -26.06
C ASP A 648 35.55 -9.48 -26.16
N ILE A 649 35.87 -10.77 -26.02
CA ILE A 649 37.22 -11.31 -26.23
C ILE A 649 37.62 -11.19 -27.71
N GLN A 650 36.70 -11.44 -28.65
CA GLN A 650 36.94 -11.36 -30.09
C GLN A 650 37.05 -9.90 -30.58
N ASN A 651 36.34 -8.98 -29.93
CA ASN A 651 36.47 -7.53 -30.16
C ASN A 651 37.77 -6.94 -29.58
N CYS A 652 38.32 -7.53 -28.52
CA CYS A 652 39.63 -7.16 -27.99
C CYS A 652 40.79 -7.70 -28.85
N ALA A 653 40.63 -8.87 -29.48
CA ALA A 653 41.65 -9.47 -30.35
C ALA A 653 41.79 -8.83 -31.74
N SER A 654 40.86 -7.94 -32.15
CA SER A 654 40.78 -7.35 -33.49
C SER A 654 41.19 -5.88 -33.59
N ARG A 655 41.69 -5.26 -32.51
CA ARG A 655 42.26 -3.90 -32.56
C ARG A 655 43.74 -3.94 -32.95
N PRO A 656 44.19 -3.23 -33.99
CA PRO A 656 45.61 -3.07 -34.25
C PRO A 656 46.23 -2.17 -33.18
N ASN A 657 47.30 -2.66 -32.55
CA ASN A 657 48.10 -1.95 -31.54
C ASN A 657 48.38 -0.49 -31.96
N LYS A 658 47.80 0.46 -31.21
CA LYS A 658 48.24 1.85 -31.10
C LYS A 658 47.99 2.35 -29.70
#